data_AF-A0A954NGL8-F1
#
_entry.id   AF-A0A954NGL8-F1
#
_cell.length_a   1.000
_cell.length_b   1.000
_cell.length_c   1.000
_cell.angle_alpha   90.00
_cell.angle_beta   90.00
_cell.angle_gamma   90.00
#
_symmetry.space_group_name_H-M   'P 1'
#
loop_
_entity.id
_entity.type
_entity.pdbx_description
1 polymer ?
#
loop_
_entity_poly.entity_id
_entity_poly.type
_entity_poly.pdbx_seq_one_letter_code
_entity_poly.pdbx_strand_id
1 'polypeptide(L)'
;MNLPRGRVAPSNHPHVHQRLESQHAYFRPIRFLMKWGPSFRHTFVRCCVAVLVLSAGLPFAGAQERQIPHNQSQPPNDPYPAAEAAARMTVPDGFVVDVVACEPHLVNPVAMTIDERGRFWVCESVEYPRSEPGEGQDRIKILEDTDGDGAVDSVKIFAEGLNIPSGIALGYGGVWVANAPDILFLRDTDGDDVADERQVVVTGFGRDDTHELPNSLTWGPDGFLYGLNGVFNRSRVEQDGRVFEFTCAMFRIDPRTHRFELFAEGTSNPWGIAWNSEGDAFLSACVIDHLWHLTEGGYYHRQAGAYPAGTWKIESIVDHRHQKAAYCGIHYFDSPAYPEPYRRRLYMGNIHGNCINVDSVTRHGATYRGTGEPDFVQANDAWFMPVAQQTGPDGSLYLLDWYDRYHCYQDARRDPDGIDRLKGRLYRVRYGAALADYRVDLGSWGVEGWIEGLASESVYERATCRRLLIDAGDADATIDAKLEACVENESADETQRREALWTRISRGPLATDVAARWCQLPDPVLRSWVYRHLGDHPRPGLATSLIGLAGTEPDAAARAQLVVAISKWTQRGDVSAEASMPALVELLRQAPDDGLTARLVWAHLRPLLDQHGSAYVEAIQATDVPPHAREVVARAYRWILQLPTTTPADAAVSVSAVLDSDADAATARDALTNLVDRWLTADSGTNDAWQSVVVELCRAAAAERGELADFGELAEGLETESWDAVLARATDRDRSVPERMRAIRSVAKRSPARAATWAHAWIANALSDENPEMRQAGLAWVSSLSDPALGPSLLTAWHEAAAADRPAIMEVLTGRQAWGETVLSAIESEQLPPSALNVNQVRKLMATGDDAWRERIASVWGTLRDERDPRREAVIAQTRSLLQAGWGDPVAGRLVFDRVCGTCHQLHGTGAQVGPELTGNGRGAFDQLLSNVLDPSLVIGASYQATLVETDDGQVVTGLVIEDSPNRLVLKTQGDAVITLRPDQILERRVSPLSLMPENLESSVTEQELRDLFALLVLDGPADDPNSTHIAGSLESMAGRSHDPRRMKALLSCVLPGFECDKVGEGELELLAESQGRRGAVRVHPISEEEPCRVFGRVFVPAGDSVAWVLPVGRDMRGDWELEIKVDGATLERRAIDQEVAPQGWTEVTVDLTPMAGKEVEVEILCHANNWSWEFAFLGRARWVVEGSE
;
A
#
# COMPACT_ATOMS: atom_id res chain seq x y z
N MET A 1 -33.19 5.55 -32.28
CA MET A 1 -33.16 6.33 -33.54
C MET A 1 -32.21 7.51 -33.30
N ASN A 2 -31.11 7.58 -34.06
CA ASN A 2 -30.13 8.69 -34.21
C ASN A 2 -29.83 9.66 -33.04
N LEU A 3 -28.61 9.55 -32.47
CA LEU A 3 -27.51 10.55 -32.36
C LEU A 3 -27.75 12.02 -32.84
N PRO A 4 -26.91 13.06 -32.49
CA PRO A 4 -25.70 13.11 -31.60
C PRO A 4 -25.46 14.42 -30.75
N ARG A 5 -24.36 14.43 -29.92
CA ARG A 5 -23.32 15.49 -29.58
C ARG A 5 -23.71 16.99 -29.34
N GLY A 6 -23.03 17.81 -28.51
CA GLY A 6 -21.91 17.65 -27.53
C GLY A 6 -21.04 18.93 -27.30
N ARG A 7 -20.18 18.96 -26.25
CA ARG A 7 -19.00 19.87 -25.94
C ARG A 7 -19.26 21.36 -25.51
N VAL A 8 -18.39 22.15 -24.81
CA VAL A 8 -17.18 22.04 -23.89
C VAL A 8 -16.87 23.46 -23.27
N ALA A 9 -16.46 23.55 -21.97
CA ALA A 9 -15.58 24.50 -21.19
C ALA A 9 -15.30 26.01 -21.61
N PRO A 10 -14.52 26.89 -20.88
CA PRO A 10 -13.68 26.77 -19.66
C PRO A 10 -13.76 27.96 -18.62
N SER A 11 -12.66 28.32 -17.91
CA SER A 11 -12.60 28.75 -16.48
C SER A 11 -11.81 30.06 -16.10
N ASN A 12 -11.64 30.28 -14.77
CA ASN A 12 -10.71 31.18 -14.00
C ASN A 12 -11.18 32.64 -13.70
N HIS A 13 -10.93 33.32 -12.55
CA HIS A 13 -9.70 33.59 -11.73
C HIS A 13 -10.09 34.44 -10.42
N PRO A 14 -9.21 34.98 -9.51
CA PRO A 14 -8.38 34.35 -8.46
C PRO A 14 -8.27 35.09 -7.06
N HIS A 15 -7.40 34.56 -6.17
CA HIS A 15 -6.92 34.89 -4.78
C HIS A 15 -6.80 36.32 -4.19
N VAL A 16 -6.77 36.38 -2.83
CA VAL A 16 -5.98 37.28 -1.94
C VAL A 16 -5.34 36.44 -0.79
N HIS A 17 -4.33 36.95 -0.05
CA HIS A 17 -3.23 36.15 0.54
C HIS A 17 -2.58 36.79 1.81
N GLN A 18 -1.81 36.02 2.61
CA GLN A 18 -0.64 36.42 3.47
C GLN A 18 -0.87 37.05 4.89
N ARG A 19 0.04 36.95 5.91
CA ARG A 19 1.38 36.31 6.11
C ARG A 19 1.85 36.32 7.59
N LEU A 20 2.96 35.62 7.89
CA LEU A 20 4.27 36.13 8.41
C LEU A 20 5.21 34.92 8.71
N GLU A 21 6.21 34.55 7.87
CA GLU A 21 7.54 35.17 7.56
C GLU A 21 8.67 34.78 8.53
N SER A 22 9.96 34.70 8.14
CA SER A 22 10.73 35.17 6.95
C SER A 22 11.84 34.12 6.61
N GLN A 23 12.78 34.20 5.63
CA GLN A 23 13.38 35.24 4.76
C GLN A 23 13.54 34.66 3.31
N HIS A 24 13.46 35.41 2.20
CA HIS A 24 14.48 36.21 1.45
C HIS A 24 15.69 35.40 0.90
N ALA A 25 16.11 35.54 -0.36
CA ALA A 25 16.10 36.74 -1.20
C ALA A 25 16.05 36.52 -2.76
N TYR A 26 15.90 37.66 -3.48
CA TYR A 26 16.20 37.96 -4.90
C TYR A 26 15.08 38.22 -5.95
N PHE A 27 15.33 39.33 -6.68
CA PHE A 27 14.76 39.86 -7.94
C PHE A 27 13.47 40.71 -8.03
N ARG A 28 13.56 41.67 -8.97
CA ARG A 28 12.69 42.77 -9.45
C ARG A 28 13.05 42.96 -10.95
N PRO A 29 12.34 43.74 -11.80
CA PRO A 29 11.03 44.41 -11.66
C PRO A 29 10.09 44.28 -12.89
N ILE A 30 8.81 44.70 -12.78
CA ILE A 30 8.00 45.11 -13.96
C ILE A 30 7.31 46.47 -13.73
N ARG A 31 7.54 47.41 -14.66
CA ARG A 31 6.76 48.65 -14.87
C ARG A 31 6.36 48.69 -16.35
N PHE A 32 5.09 48.38 -16.71
CA PHE A 32 4.65 48.61 -18.11
C PHE A 32 3.15 48.88 -18.37
N LEU A 33 2.21 48.48 -17.51
CA LEU A 33 0.77 48.46 -17.86
C LEU A 33 -0.06 49.73 -17.54
N MET A 34 0.55 50.90 -17.37
CA MET A 34 -0.16 52.19 -17.17
C MET A 34 -0.09 53.12 -18.39
N LYS A 35 -0.63 52.70 -19.55
CA LYS A 35 -0.63 53.53 -20.77
C LYS A 35 -1.89 53.56 -21.66
N TRP A 36 -2.99 52.87 -21.29
CA TRP A 36 -4.20 52.81 -22.14
C TRP A 36 -5.42 53.47 -21.50
N GLY A 37 -6.16 54.27 -22.30
CA GLY A 37 -7.16 55.22 -21.83
C GLY A 37 -8.57 54.65 -21.55
N PRO A 38 -9.44 55.43 -20.87
CA PRO A 38 -10.71 54.95 -20.29
C PRO A 38 -11.78 54.53 -21.31
N SER A 39 -11.68 54.99 -22.56
CA SER A 39 -12.63 54.68 -23.64
C SER A 39 -12.65 53.20 -24.03
N PHE A 40 -11.50 52.51 -23.94
CA PHE A 40 -11.40 51.10 -24.32
C PHE A 40 -12.00 50.16 -23.27
N ARG A 41 -11.98 50.57 -21.99
CA ARG A 41 -12.52 49.79 -20.86
C ARG A 41 -14.04 49.63 -20.94
N HIS A 42 -14.78 50.64 -21.43
CA HIS A 42 -16.24 50.60 -21.50
C HIS A 42 -16.77 49.69 -22.62
N THR A 43 -16.05 49.59 -23.75
CA THR A 43 -16.43 48.67 -24.84
C THR A 43 -16.17 47.21 -24.46
N PHE A 44 -15.04 46.93 -23.80
CA PHE A 44 -14.70 45.57 -23.36
C PHE A 44 -15.74 45.00 -22.37
N VAL A 45 -16.10 45.77 -21.33
CA VAL A 45 -17.10 45.35 -20.33
C VAL A 45 -18.48 45.09 -20.96
N ARG A 46 -18.91 45.89 -21.96
CA ARG A 46 -20.20 45.67 -22.64
C ARG A 46 -20.23 44.42 -23.51
N CYS A 47 -19.10 44.00 -24.09
CA CYS A 47 -19.03 42.74 -24.83
C CYS A 47 -19.11 41.53 -23.88
N CYS A 48 -18.46 41.57 -22.72
CA CYS A 48 -18.52 40.48 -21.73
C CYS A 48 -19.93 40.27 -21.16
N VAL A 49 -20.66 41.36 -20.86
CA VAL A 49 -22.04 41.26 -20.34
C VAL A 49 -23.02 40.68 -21.38
N ALA A 50 -22.82 40.91 -22.67
CA ALA A 50 -23.68 40.34 -23.71
C ALA A 50 -23.51 38.81 -23.87
N VAL A 51 -22.33 38.26 -23.55
CA VAL A 51 -22.06 36.81 -23.59
C VAL A 51 -22.63 36.10 -22.34
N LEU A 52 -22.61 36.77 -21.18
CA LEU A 52 -23.17 36.25 -19.93
C LEU A 52 -24.70 36.12 -19.91
N VAL A 53 -25.43 36.90 -20.72
CA VAL A 53 -26.91 36.84 -20.76
C VAL A 53 -27.42 35.74 -21.71
N LEU A 54 -26.62 35.29 -22.68
CA LEU A 54 -26.99 34.23 -23.64
C LEU A 54 -26.66 32.80 -23.16
N SER A 55 -26.01 32.66 -22.00
CA SER A 55 -25.61 31.36 -21.41
C SER A 55 -26.57 30.85 -20.33
N ALA A 56 -27.52 31.67 -19.85
CA ALA A 56 -28.45 31.35 -18.77
C ALA A 56 -29.68 30.51 -19.19
N GLY A 57 -29.52 29.61 -20.17
CA GLY A 57 -30.64 28.96 -20.88
C GLY A 57 -30.53 27.46 -21.12
N LEU A 58 -29.58 26.77 -20.50
CA LEU A 58 -29.44 25.31 -20.56
C LEU A 58 -29.36 24.73 -19.13
N PRO A 59 -30.10 23.65 -18.82
CA PRO A 59 -30.00 23.02 -17.52
C PRO A 59 -28.63 22.35 -17.39
N PHE A 60 -27.83 22.80 -16.42
CA PHE A 60 -26.73 22.00 -15.92
C PHE A 60 -27.34 20.81 -15.17
N ALA A 61 -27.41 19.67 -15.84
CA ALA A 61 -27.47 18.39 -15.15
C ALA A 61 -26.11 18.23 -14.44
N GLY A 62 -26.08 18.61 -13.15
CA GLY A 62 -24.96 18.27 -12.29
C GLY A 62 -24.78 16.75 -12.32
N ALA A 63 -23.55 16.29 -12.55
CA ALA A 63 -23.25 14.88 -12.46
C ALA A 63 -23.41 14.46 -10.99
N GLN A 64 -24.58 13.94 -10.66
CA GLN A 64 -24.82 13.24 -9.41
C GLN A 64 -23.82 12.10 -9.35
N GLU A 65 -22.92 12.09 -8.37
CA GLU A 65 -22.04 10.96 -8.13
C GLU A 65 -22.92 9.70 -8.03
N ARG A 66 -22.65 8.74 -8.93
CA ARG A 66 -23.29 7.43 -8.89
C ARG A 66 -22.71 6.65 -7.72
N GLN A 67 -23.22 6.92 -6.52
CA GLN A 67 -22.97 6.05 -5.37
C GLN A 67 -23.70 4.73 -5.63
N ILE A 68 -22.96 3.72 -6.11
CA ILE A 68 -23.50 2.39 -6.43
C ILE A 68 -23.80 1.67 -5.10
N PRO A 69 -25.05 1.22 -4.85
CA PRO A 69 -25.40 0.56 -3.59
C PRO A 69 -24.62 -0.75 -3.37
N HIS A 70 -24.04 -0.93 -2.18
CA HIS A 70 -23.37 -2.17 -1.81
C HIS A 70 -24.35 -3.21 -1.25
N ASN A 71 -24.33 -4.43 -1.79
CA ASN A 71 -25.31 -5.47 -1.48
C ASN A 71 -24.69 -6.72 -0.80
N GLN A 72 -23.74 -6.52 0.11
CA GLN A 72 -23.17 -7.59 0.96
C GLN A 72 -23.28 -7.25 2.46
N SER A 73 -24.47 -6.81 2.88
CA SER A 73 -24.87 -6.67 4.28
C SER A 73 -25.56 -7.93 4.83
N GLN A 74 -25.83 -8.92 3.97
CA GLN A 74 -26.50 -10.18 4.29
C GLN A 74 -25.81 -11.34 3.55
N PRO A 75 -26.00 -12.62 3.96
CA PRO A 75 -25.48 -13.77 3.23
C PRO A 75 -26.00 -13.77 1.78
N PRO A 76 -25.21 -14.28 0.80
CA PRO A 76 -25.70 -14.41 -0.57
C PRO A 76 -26.98 -15.23 -0.64
N ASN A 77 -27.90 -14.78 -1.49
CA ASN A 77 -29.09 -15.53 -1.92
C ASN A 77 -28.70 -16.83 -2.63
N ASP A 78 -29.69 -17.67 -2.95
CA ASP A 78 -29.46 -18.83 -3.82
C ASP A 78 -28.90 -18.38 -5.19
N PRO A 79 -27.96 -19.13 -5.78
CA PRO A 79 -27.27 -18.74 -7.01
C PRO A 79 -28.24 -18.66 -8.20
N TYR A 80 -28.16 -17.59 -8.98
CA TYR A 80 -29.02 -17.40 -10.15
C TYR A 80 -28.61 -18.33 -11.31
N PRO A 81 -29.56 -18.76 -12.16
CA PRO A 81 -29.24 -19.35 -13.47
C PRO A 81 -28.40 -18.38 -14.33
N ALA A 82 -27.45 -18.89 -15.12
CA ALA A 82 -26.50 -18.05 -15.86
C ALA A 82 -27.16 -16.96 -16.73
N ALA A 83 -28.25 -17.29 -17.44
CA ALA A 83 -29.00 -16.32 -18.24
C ALA A 83 -29.71 -15.24 -17.40
N GLU A 84 -30.14 -15.56 -16.17
CA GLU A 84 -30.71 -14.57 -15.25
C GLU A 84 -29.62 -13.68 -14.64
N ALA A 85 -28.47 -14.25 -14.28
CA ALA A 85 -27.31 -13.49 -13.81
C ALA A 85 -26.82 -12.49 -14.87
N ALA A 86 -26.66 -12.93 -16.12
CA ALA A 86 -26.31 -12.05 -17.25
C ALA A 86 -27.35 -10.93 -17.46
N ALA A 87 -28.66 -11.26 -17.40
CA ALA A 87 -29.74 -10.28 -17.54
C ALA A 87 -29.85 -9.29 -16.36
N ARG A 88 -29.25 -9.60 -15.21
CA ARG A 88 -29.15 -8.71 -14.05
C ARG A 88 -27.98 -7.74 -14.14
N MET A 89 -26.98 -7.99 -14.99
CA MET A 89 -25.80 -7.14 -15.09
C MET A 89 -26.14 -5.75 -15.66
N THR A 90 -25.69 -4.68 -15.00
CA THR A 90 -25.69 -3.33 -15.55
C THR A 90 -24.42 -3.11 -16.36
N VAL A 91 -24.56 -2.72 -17.62
CA VAL A 91 -23.49 -2.30 -18.53
C VAL A 91 -23.84 -0.95 -19.19
N PRO A 92 -22.87 -0.21 -19.77
CA PRO A 92 -23.14 1.06 -20.45
C PRO A 92 -24.07 0.92 -21.67
N ASP A 93 -24.68 2.04 -22.06
CA ASP A 93 -25.62 2.09 -23.19
C ASP A 93 -25.00 1.53 -24.48
N GLY A 94 -25.70 0.57 -25.09
CA GLY A 94 -25.29 -0.09 -26.34
C GLY A 94 -24.47 -1.37 -26.15
N PHE A 95 -24.05 -1.70 -24.92
CA PHE A 95 -23.44 -2.99 -24.61
C PHE A 95 -24.49 -4.05 -24.27
N VAL A 96 -24.12 -5.31 -24.49
CA VAL A 96 -24.89 -6.52 -24.16
C VAL A 96 -23.94 -7.55 -23.55
N VAL A 97 -24.41 -8.30 -22.56
CA VAL A 97 -23.68 -9.45 -21.98
C VAL A 97 -24.29 -10.75 -22.49
N ASP A 98 -23.48 -11.59 -23.14
CA ASP A 98 -23.83 -12.96 -23.49
C ASP A 98 -23.20 -13.95 -22.49
N VAL A 99 -23.86 -15.09 -22.26
CA VAL A 99 -23.24 -16.27 -21.62
C VAL A 99 -22.59 -17.11 -22.72
N VAL A 100 -21.27 -17.30 -22.64
CA VAL A 100 -20.49 -18.08 -23.61
C VAL A 100 -20.33 -19.52 -23.11
N ALA A 101 -20.02 -19.70 -21.83
CA ALA A 101 -20.00 -21.00 -21.15
C ALA A 101 -20.48 -20.87 -19.70
N CYS A 102 -21.08 -21.94 -19.20
CA CYS A 102 -21.55 -22.06 -17.81
C CYS A 102 -21.60 -23.53 -17.40
N GLU A 103 -22.18 -23.81 -16.22
CA GLU A 103 -22.35 -25.15 -15.69
C GLU A 103 -23.25 -26.01 -16.62
N PRO A 104 -22.88 -27.26 -16.98
CA PRO A 104 -21.76 -28.06 -16.48
C PRO A 104 -20.48 -28.01 -17.34
N HIS A 105 -20.45 -27.23 -18.43
CA HIS A 105 -19.28 -27.13 -19.31
C HIS A 105 -18.09 -26.53 -18.58
N LEU A 106 -18.34 -25.53 -17.74
CA LEU A 106 -17.35 -24.80 -16.95
C LEU A 106 -17.71 -24.82 -15.45
N VAL A 107 -16.73 -25.12 -14.59
CA VAL A 107 -16.84 -25.08 -13.12
C VAL A 107 -15.53 -24.63 -12.48
N ASN A 108 -15.63 -23.85 -11.43
CA ASN A 108 -14.56 -23.23 -10.64
C ASN A 108 -13.32 -22.77 -11.44
N PRO A 109 -13.50 -21.87 -12.44
CA PRO A 109 -12.42 -21.42 -13.30
C PRO A 109 -11.51 -20.39 -12.62
N VAL A 110 -10.20 -20.55 -12.82
CA VAL A 110 -9.17 -19.69 -12.19
C VAL A 110 -8.45 -18.80 -13.20
N ALA A 111 -8.09 -19.34 -14.37
CA ALA A 111 -7.32 -18.64 -15.39
C ALA A 111 -7.72 -19.10 -16.79
N MET A 112 -7.65 -18.20 -17.78
CA MET A 112 -7.96 -18.52 -19.18
C MET A 112 -6.99 -17.88 -20.18
N THR A 113 -6.84 -18.54 -21.32
CA THR A 113 -6.17 -18.05 -22.53
C THR A 113 -6.93 -18.53 -23.78
N ILE A 114 -6.58 -18.04 -24.97
CA ILE A 114 -7.29 -18.32 -26.22
C ILE A 114 -6.27 -18.75 -27.28
N ASP A 115 -6.54 -19.84 -28.00
CA ASP A 115 -5.67 -20.33 -29.08
C ASP A 115 -5.94 -19.69 -30.44
N GLU A 116 -5.14 -20.04 -31.45
CA GLU A 116 -5.22 -19.49 -32.81
C GLU A 116 -6.49 -19.84 -33.59
N ARG A 117 -7.32 -20.73 -33.05
CA ARG A 117 -8.64 -21.13 -33.57
C ARG A 117 -9.79 -20.44 -32.84
N GLY A 118 -9.50 -19.59 -31.84
CA GLY A 118 -10.50 -18.94 -31.00
C GLY A 118 -11.07 -19.83 -29.89
N ARG A 119 -10.45 -20.99 -29.60
CA ARG A 119 -10.91 -21.89 -28.52
C ARG A 119 -10.39 -21.37 -27.18
N PHE A 120 -11.21 -21.47 -26.13
CA PHE A 120 -10.85 -21.03 -24.79
C PHE A 120 -10.20 -22.17 -24.01
N TRP A 121 -9.00 -21.93 -23.49
CA TRP A 121 -8.25 -22.85 -22.66
C TRP A 121 -8.32 -22.38 -21.21
N VAL A 122 -8.93 -23.18 -20.33
CA VAL A 122 -9.29 -22.75 -18.97
C VAL A 122 -8.80 -23.74 -17.92
N CYS A 123 -8.17 -23.20 -16.87
CA CYS A 123 -7.84 -23.92 -15.65
C CYS A 123 -9.05 -23.97 -14.71
N GLU A 124 -9.47 -25.17 -14.30
CA GLU A 124 -10.49 -25.39 -13.26
C GLU A 124 -9.84 -25.91 -11.98
N SER A 125 -10.21 -25.35 -10.82
CA SER A 125 -9.65 -25.72 -9.51
C SER A 125 -10.73 -26.16 -8.52
N VAL A 126 -10.87 -27.46 -8.29
CA VAL A 126 -11.68 -28.04 -7.22
C VAL A 126 -10.86 -28.39 -5.97
N GLU A 127 -9.52 -28.40 -6.05
CA GLU A 127 -8.64 -28.56 -4.90
C GLU A 127 -8.54 -27.30 -4.03
N TYR A 128 -8.84 -26.11 -4.53
CA TYR A 128 -8.78 -24.88 -3.72
C TYR A 128 -9.82 -24.86 -2.57
N PRO A 129 -9.51 -24.29 -1.39
CA PRO A 129 -8.23 -23.72 -0.94
C PRO A 129 -7.41 -24.73 -0.08
N ARG A 130 -7.19 -25.96 -0.55
CA ARG A 130 -6.42 -26.97 0.22
C ARG A 130 -4.93 -26.61 0.25
N SER A 131 -4.41 -26.46 1.46
CA SER A 131 -3.00 -26.18 1.71
C SER A 131 -2.08 -27.35 1.31
N GLU A 132 -2.42 -28.57 1.76
CA GLU A 132 -1.70 -29.79 1.36
C GLU A 132 -2.11 -30.24 -0.06
N PRO A 133 -1.15 -30.50 -0.97
CA PRO A 133 -1.46 -31.04 -2.29
C PRO A 133 -1.91 -32.50 -2.20
N GLY A 134 -3.20 -32.75 -2.47
CA GLY A 134 -3.75 -34.09 -2.65
C GLY A 134 -3.36 -34.74 -3.99
N GLU A 135 -4.08 -35.79 -4.40
CA GLU A 135 -3.83 -36.51 -5.67
C GLU A 135 -3.99 -35.62 -6.93
N GLY A 136 -4.67 -34.47 -6.79
CA GLY A 136 -4.80 -33.45 -7.83
C GLY A 136 -5.99 -33.71 -8.76
N GLN A 137 -7.15 -33.19 -8.41
CA GLN A 137 -8.38 -33.31 -9.23
C GLN A 137 -8.57 -32.15 -10.22
N ASP A 138 -7.62 -31.22 -10.27
CA ASP A 138 -7.72 -30.04 -11.12
C ASP A 138 -7.26 -30.33 -12.55
N ARG A 139 -7.72 -29.50 -13.49
CA ARG A 139 -7.65 -29.81 -14.91
C ARG A 139 -7.62 -28.57 -15.79
N ILE A 140 -7.16 -28.78 -17.01
CA ILE A 140 -7.23 -27.82 -18.11
C ILE A 140 -8.26 -28.32 -19.12
N LYS A 141 -9.23 -27.48 -19.44
CA LYS A 141 -10.25 -27.73 -20.46
C LYS A 141 -10.01 -26.86 -21.69
N ILE A 142 -10.46 -27.37 -22.83
CA ILE A 142 -10.62 -26.64 -24.09
C ILE A 142 -12.11 -26.51 -24.36
N LEU A 143 -12.58 -25.29 -24.57
CA LEU A 143 -13.96 -24.94 -24.86
C LEU A 143 -14.03 -24.37 -26.29
N GLU A 144 -14.89 -24.94 -27.13
CA GLU A 144 -15.05 -24.55 -28.53
C GLU A 144 -16.54 -24.31 -28.85
N ASP A 145 -16.79 -23.28 -29.66
CA ASP A 145 -18.07 -23.01 -30.33
C ASP A 145 -17.89 -23.48 -31.78
N THR A 146 -18.43 -24.67 -32.12
CA THR A 146 -18.20 -25.27 -33.43
C THR A 146 -19.11 -24.69 -34.53
N ASP A 147 -20.31 -24.23 -34.19
CA ASP A 147 -21.29 -23.76 -35.18
C ASP A 147 -21.32 -22.23 -35.38
N GLY A 148 -20.74 -21.47 -34.45
CA GLY A 148 -20.55 -20.01 -34.50
C GLY A 148 -21.71 -19.20 -33.92
N ASP A 149 -22.61 -19.81 -33.13
CA ASP A 149 -23.74 -19.10 -32.52
C ASP A 149 -23.37 -18.18 -31.35
N GLY A 150 -22.15 -18.32 -30.83
CA GLY A 150 -21.61 -17.53 -29.73
C GLY A 150 -21.59 -18.23 -28.37
N ALA A 151 -21.99 -19.50 -28.28
CA ALA A 151 -21.96 -20.34 -27.08
C ALA A 151 -21.12 -21.61 -27.29
N VAL A 152 -20.54 -22.13 -26.20
CA VAL A 152 -19.72 -23.35 -26.23
C VAL A 152 -20.59 -24.60 -26.34
N ASP A 153 -20.39 -25.35 -27.42
CA ASP A 153 -21.05 -26.64 -27.72
C ASP A 153 -20.12 -27.85 -27.54
N SER A 154 -18.80 -27.63 -27.48
CA SER A 154 -17.77 -28.66 -27.41
C SER A 154 -16.81 -28.41 -26.25
N VAL A 155 -16.54 -29.46 -25.48
CA VAL A 155 -15.63 -29.44 -24.32
C VAL A 155 -14.69 -30.65 -24.37
N LYS A 156 -13.38 -30.39 -24.34
CA LYS A 156 -12.34 -31.42 -24.13
C LYS A 156 -11.60 -31.17 -22.83
N ILE A 157 -11.03 -32.23 -22.26
CA ILE A 157 -10.07 -32.14 -21.16
C ILE A 157 -8.69 -32.41 -21.76
N PHE A 158 -7.80 -31.42 -21.66
CA PHE A 158 -6.44 -31.49 -22.17
C PHE A 158 -5.49 -32.14 -21.17
N ALA A 159 -5.63 -31.80 -19.88
CA ALA A 159 -4.80 -32.34 -18.81
C ALA A 159 -5.58 -32.42 -17.49
N GLU A 160 -5.29 -33.45 -16.70
CA GLU A 160 -5.78 -33.65 -15.32
C GLU A 160 -4.58 -33.91 -14.38
N GLY A 161 -4.81 -34.18 -13.09
CA GLY A 161 -3.71 -34.42 -12.16
C GLY A 161 -2.94 -33.14 -11.83
N LEU A 162 -3.62 -32.01 -11.75
CA LEU A 162 -3.10 -30.70 -11.37
C LEU A 162 -3.56 -30.32 -9.94
N ASN A 163 -2.92 -29.33 -9.34
CA ASN A 163 -3.24 -28.89 -7.98
C ASN A 163 -3.11 -27.36 -7.83
N ILE A 164 -4.27 -26.70 -7.84
CA ILE A 164 -4.50 -25.25 -7.90
C ILE A 164 -3.74 -24.59 -9.07
N PRO A 165 -4.08 -24.93 -10.33
CA PRO A 165 -3.48 -24.31 -11.51
C PRO A 165 -3.96 -22.84 -11.67
N SER A 166 -3.11 -21.89 -11.27
CA SER A 166 -3.44 -20.46 -11.12
C SER A 166 -2.94 -19.55 -12.26
N GLY A 167 -2.39 -20.12 -13.34
CA GLY A 167 -2.00 -19.38 -14.55
C GLY A 167 -1.83 -20.30 -15.74
N ILE A 168 -2.15 -19.81 -16.94
CA ILE A 168 -2.09 -20.57 -18.20
C ILE A 168 -1.67 -19.69 -19.39
N ALA A 169 -0.77 -20.18 -20.24
CA ALA A 169 -0.39 -19.54 -21.50
C ALA A 169 -0.06 -20.56 -22.59
N LEU A 170 -0.42 -20.27 -23.85
CA LEU A 170 -0.12 -21.11 -25.01
C LEU A 170 1.09 -20.57 -25.78
N GLY A 171 2.00 -21.43 -26.19
CA GLY A 171 3.15 -21.05 -27.04
C GLY A 171 4.26 -22.09 -27.01
N TYR A 172 5.20 -21.99 -27.95
CA TYR A 172 6.29 -22.94 -28.17
C TYR A 172 5.83 -24.39 -28.41
N GLY A 173 4.63 -24.54 -29.00
CA GLY A 173 4.03 -25.85 -29.29
C GLY A 173 3.48 -26.57 -28.05
N GLY A 174 3.08 -25.85 -27.00
CA GLY A 174 2.47 -26.42 -25.81
C GLY A 174 1.79 -25.41 -24.89
N VAL A 175 1.49 -25.86 -23.68
CA VAL A 175 0.75 -25.13 -22.64
C VAL A 175 1.62 -24.96 -21.41
N TRP A 176 1.82 -23.71 -21.02
CA TRP A 176 2.53 -23.33 -19.80
C TRP A 176 1.52 -23.17 -18.67
N VAL A 177 1.80 -23.74 -17.50
CA VAL A 177 0.85 -23.83 -16.37
C VAL A 177 1.55 -23.48 -15.06
N ALA A 178 1.02 -22.53 -14.31
CA ALA A 178 1.47 -22.26 -12.95
C ALA A 178 0.74 -23.20 -11.98
N ASN A 179 1.45 -24.19 -11.45
CA ASN A 179 0.91 -25.28 -10.62
C ASN A 179 1.86 -25.47 -9.43
N ALA A 180 1.75 -24.60 -8.43
CA ALA A 180 2.71 -24.51 -7.32
C ALA A 180 2.98 -25.89 -6.66
N PRO A 181 4.25 -26.29 -6.46
CA PRO A 181 5.47 -25.47 -6.49
C PRO A 181 6.13 -25.28 -7.87
N ASP A 182 5.50 -25.76 -8.95
CA ASP A 182 6.10 -25.87 -10.28
C ASP A 182 5.47 -24.92 -11.32
N ILE A 183 6.27 -24.48 -12.27
CA ILE A 183 5.80 -24.05 -13.60
C ILE A 183 5.97 -25.24 -14.54
N LEU A 184 4.85 -25.76 -15.04
CA LEU A 184 4.81 -26.89 -15.94
C LEU A 184 4.74 -26.42 -17.39
N PHE A 185 5.30 -27.23 -18.29
CA PHE A 185 5.07 -27.16 -19.73
C PHE A 185 4.49 -28.50 -20.18
N LEU A 186 3.32 -28.46 -20.83
CA LEU A 186 2.55 -29.61 -21.26
C LEU A 186 2.45 -29.62 -22.79
N ARG A 187 2.56 -30.79 -23.43
CA ARG A 187 2.42 -30.91 -24.90
C ARG A 187 1.50 -32.05 -25.30
N ASP A 188 0.67 -31.76 -26.29
CA ASP A 188 0.09 -32.74 -27.23
C ASP A 188 1.15 -33.04 -28.30
N THR A 189 1.41 -34.31 -28.59
CA THR A 189 2.41 -34.75 -29.58
C THR A 189 1.82 -35.46 -30.80
N ASP A 190 0.52 -35.77 -30.83
CA ASP A 190 -0.14 -36.48 -31.93
C ASP A 190 -1.35 -35.76 -32.57
N GLY A 191 -1.84 -34.70 -31.92
CA GLY A 191 -2.86 -33.77 -32.41
C GLY A 191 -4.29 -34.10 -31.99
N ASP A 192 -4.50 -34.89 -30.93
CA ASP A 192 -5.84 -35.24 -30.42
C ASP A 192 -6.47 -34.21 -29.45
N ASP A 193 -5.71 -33.16 -29.10
CA ASP A 193 -5.95 -32.17 -28.04
C ASP A 193 -5.86 -32.72 -26.59
N VAL A 194 -4.96 -33.68 -26.32
CA VAL A 194 -4.61 -34.19 -24.97
C VAL A 194 -3.10 -34.08 -24.71
N ALA A 195 -2.70 -33.83 -23.45
CA ALA A 195 -1.30 -33.73 -23.06
C ALA A 195 -0.62 -35.11 -22.90
N ASP A 196 0.23 -35.49 -23.86
CA ASP A 196 1.12 -36.65 -23.79
C ASP A 196 2.32 -36.44 -22.86
N GLU A 197 2.88 -35.22 -22.87
CA GLU A 197 4.12 -34.88 -22.19
C GLU A 197 3.90 -33.83 -21.10
N ARG A 198 4.55 -34.03 -19.94
CA ARG A 198 4.60 -33.09 -18.82
C ARG A 198 6.05 -32.85 -18.43
N GLN A 199 6.50 -31.60 -18.53
CA GLN A 199 7.82 -31.14 -18.08
C GLN A 199 7.67 -30.13 -16.94
N VAL A 200 8.48 -30.28 -15.87
CA VAL A 200 8.73 -29.19 -14.91
C VAL A 200 9.80 -28.29 -15.50
N VAL A 201 9.51 -26.99 -15.65
CA VAL A 201 10.45 -26.01 -16.23
C VAL A 201 11.15 -25.20 -15.14
N VAL A 202 10.39 -24.72 -14.16
CA VAL A 202 10.90 -24.05 -12.96
C VAL A 202 10.20 -24.65 -11.75
N THR A 203 10.90 -24.81 -10.64
CA THR A 203 10.37 -25.31 -9.37
C THR A 203 10.90 -24.47 -8.20
N GLY A 204 10.25 -24.58 -7.04
CA GLY A 204 10.61 -23.86 -5.82
C GLY A 204 9.68 -22.71 -5.46
N PHE A 205 8.51 -22.61 -6.09
CA PHE A 205 7.47 -21.67 -5.65
C PHE A 205 6.81 -22.15 -4.36
N GLY A 206 6.44 -21.21 -3.50
CA GLY A 206 5.77 -21.51 -2.24
C GLY A 206 4.36 -22.08 -2.40
N ARG A 207 3.87 -22.66 -1.30
CA ARG A 207 2.43 -22.93 -1.04
C ARG A 207 2.03 -22.47 0.37
N ASP A 208 2.68 -21.41 0.87
CA ASP A 208 2.48 -20.90 2.24
C ASP A 208 1.05 -20.32 2.42
N ASP A 209 0.52 -19.72 1.36
CA ASP A 209 -0.83 -19.15 1.25
C ASP A 209 -1.42 -19.47 -0.15
N THR A 210 -2.58 -20.13 -0.18
CA THR A 210 -3.24 -20.55 -1.43
C THR A 210 -3.91 -19.41 -2.21
N HIS A 211 -4.04 -18.21 -1.63
CA HIS A 211 -4.53 -17.01 -2.32
C HIS A 211 -3.44 -16.28 -3.11
N GLU A 212 -2.16 -16.64 -2.90
CA GLU A 212 -0.98 -15.87 -3.31
C GLU A 212 0.01 -16.68 -4.15
N LEU A 213 -0.45 -17.84 -4.63
CA LEU A 213 0.33 -18.77 -5.47
C LEU A 213 0.81 -18.11 -6.77
N PRO A 214 1.88 -18.65 -7.40
CA PRO A 214 2.31 -18.23 -8.73
C PRO A 214 1.14 -18.20 -9.73
N ASN A 215 0.90 -17.05 -10.36
CA ASN A 215 -0.29 -16.83 -11.17
C ASN A 215 -0.01 -15.95 -12.40
N SER A 216 -1.06 -15.73 -13.22
CA SER A 216 -1.06 -14.75 -14.33
C SER A 216 0.08 -14.91 -15.34
N LEU A 217 0.23 -16.12 -15.88
CA LEU A 217 1.18 -16.40 -16.94
C LEU A 217 0.81 -15.61 -18.22
N THR A 218 1.65 -14.63 -18.59
CA THR A 218 1.39 -13.72 -19.73
C THR A 218 2.66 -13.54 -20.56
N TRP A 219 2.53 -13.64 -21.89
CA TRP A 219 3.65 -13.37 -22.81
C TRP A 219 3.99 -11.87 -22.85
N GLY A 220 5.26 -11.55 -22.60
CA GLY A 220 5.79 -10.20 -22.77
C GLY A 220 6.11 -9.86 -24.23
N PRO A 221 6.25 -8.57 -24.58
CA PRO A 221 6.64 -8.14 -25.93
C PRO A 221 8.09 -8.53 -26.32
N ASP A 222 8.94 -8.90 -25.37
CA ASP A 222 10.27 -9.50 -25.58
C ASP A 222 10.25 -11.02 -25.80
N GLY A 223 9.08 -11.66 -25.73
CA GLY A 223 8.91 -13.10 -25.91
C GLY A 223 9.20 -13.93 -24.65
N PHE A 224 9.49 -13.31 -23.51
CA PHE A 224 9.56 -14.01 -22.22
C PHE A 224 8.15 -14.32 -21.71
N LEU A 225 8.03 -15.40 -20.94
CA LEU A 225 6.81 -15.71 -20.18
C LEU A 225 6.89 -15.02 -18.81
N TYR A 226 6.03 -14.05 -18.56
CA TYR A 226 5.95 -13.35 -17.27
C TYR A 226 4.93 -14.03 -16.35
N GLY A 227 5.10 -13.89 -15.04
CA GLY A 227 4.14 -14.33 -14.04
C GLY A 227 4.31 -13.59 -12.71
N LEU A 228 3.36 -13.78 -11.81
CA LEU A 228 3.27 -13.09 -10.53
C LEU A 228 3.36 -14.07 -9.36
N ASN A 229 3.86 -13.63 -8.20
CA ASN A 229 3.80 -14.34 -6.92
C ASN A 229 3.51 -13.33 -5.80
N GLY A 230 2.75 -13.71 -4.76
CA GLY A 230 2.30 -12.80 -3.70
C GLY A 230 3.24 -12.65 -2.49
N VAL A 231 2.91 -11.69 -1.61
CA VAL A 231 3.70 -11.22 -0.48
C VAL A 231 3.90 -12.24 0.65
N PHE A 232 2.93 -13.13 0.86
CA PHE A 232 2.93 -14.19 1.87
C PHE A 232 3.35 -15.55 1.32
N ASN A 233 3.34 -15.74 0.00
CA ASN A 233 3.82 -16.98 -0.62
C ASN A 233 5.34 -16.95 -0.80
N ARG A 234 6.09 -17.51 0.16
CA ARG A 234 7.56 -17.53 0.11
C ARG A 234 8.08 -18.50 -0.94
N SER A 235 8.85 -18.00 -1.89
CA SER A 235 9.41 -18.79 -2.99
C SER A 235 10.94 -18.79 -2.95
N ARG A 236 11.52 -19.95 -3.23
CA ARG A 236 12.97 -20.18 -3.32
C ARG A 236 13.28 -21.00 -4.57
N VAL A 237 13.51 -20.32 -5.68
CA VAL A 237 13.90 -20.96 -6.96
C VAL A 237 15.43 -21.11 -6.99
N GLU A 238 15.92 -22.30 -7.34
CA GLU A 238 17.35 -22.58 -7.49
C GLU A 238 17.63 -23.12 -8.90
N GLN A 239 18.45 -22.40 -9.68
CA GLN A 239 18.76 -22.73 -11.08
C GLN A 239 20.18 -22.25 -11.42
N ASP A 240 20.96 -23.06 -12.14
CA ASP A 240 22.32 -22.75 -12.61
C ASP A 240 23.28 -22.23 -11.51
N GLY A 241 23.11 -22.71 -10.27
CA GLY A 241 23.89 -22.27 -9.10
C GLY A 241 23.52 -20.89 -8.56
N ARG A 242 22.45 -20.27 -9.07
CA ARG A 242 21.81 -19.07 -8.52
C ARG A 242 20.61 -19.47 -7.66
N VAL A 243 20.42 -18.75 -6.57
CA VAL A 243 19.26 -18.87 -5.68
C VAL A 243 18.50 -17.55 -5.73
N PHE A 244 17.20 -17.64 -5.96
CA PHE A 244 16.25 -16.52 -5.95
C PHE A 244 15.28 -16.75 -4.80
N GLU A 245 15.41 -15.97 -3.73
CA GLU A 245 14.51 -15.97 -2.58
C GLU A 245 13.66 -14.69 -2.63
N PHE A 246 12.34 -14.85 -2.75
CA PHE A 246 11.41 -13.75 -3.01
C PHE A 246 10.01 -14.03 -2.45
N THR A 247 9.19 -12.97 -2.35
CA THR A 247 7.75 -13.10 -2.12
C THR A 247 6.96 -12.32 -3.18
N CYS A 248 6.42 -11.14 -2.87
CA CYS A 248 5.68 -10.31 -3.82
C CYS A 248 6.60 -9.87 -4.97
N ALA A 249 6.41 -10.42 -6.16
CA ALA A 249 7.29 -10.20 -7.31
C ALA A 249 6.61 -10.50 -8.64
N MET A 250 7.08 -9.83 -9.70
CA MET A 250 6.89 -10.25 -11.08
C MET A 250 8.16 -10.96 -11.54
N PHE A 251 8.03 -12.23 -11.93
CA PHE A 251 9.09 -13.04 -12.50
C PHE A 251 8.93 -13.16 -14.01
N ARG A 252 9.98 -13.61 -14.69
CA ARG A 252 9.91 -14.04 -16.09
C ARG A 252 10.77 -15.28 -16.36
N ILE A 253 10.39 -16.03 -17.38
CA ILE A 253 11.07 -17.23 -17.86
C ILE A 253 11.38 -17.04 -19.34
N ASP A 254 12.63 -17.26 -19.74
CA ASP A 254 13.00 -17.41 -21.15
C ASP A 254 12.47 -18.77 -21.63
N PRO A 255 11.48 -18.82 -22.54
CA PRO A 255 10.87 -20.08 -22.96
C PRO A 255 11.79 -20.97 -23.81
N ARG A 256 12.93 -20.46 -24.30
CA ARG A 256 13.90 -21.20 -25.12
C ARG A 256 15.05 -21.76 -24.29
N THR A 257 15.50 -21.01 -23.29
CA THR A 257 16.61 -21.43 -22.40
C THR A 257 16.13 -21.93 -21.04
N HIS A 258 14.84 -21.79 -20.74
CA HIS A 258 14.20 -22.05 -19.45
C HIS A 258 14.77 -21.21 -18.29
N ARG A 259 15.52 -20.15 -18.59
CA ARG A 259 16.18 -19.27 -17.61
C ARG A 259 15.14 -18.46 -16.84
N PHE A 260 15.10 -18.65 -15.53
CA PHE A 260 14.29 -17.89 -14.59
C PHE A 260 14.98 -16.59 -14.15
N GLU A 261 14.22 -15.50 -14.10
CA GLU A 261 14.68 -14.20 -13.60
C GLU A 261 13.56 -13.50 -12.81
N LEU A 262 13.93 -12.79 -11.74
CA LEU A 262 13.06 -11.79 -11.12
C LEU A 262 13.14 -10.50 -11.93
N PHE A 263 12.00 -10.01 -12.42
CA PHE A 263 11.93 -8.77 -13.18
C PHE A 263 11.77 -7.56 -12.26
N ALA A 264 10.84 -7.64 -11.30
CA ALA A 264 10.59 -6.59 -10.30
C ALA A 264 10.03 -7.21 -9.02
N GLU A 265 10.24 -6.54 -7.88
CA GLU A 265 9.81 -6.99 -6.56
C GLU A 265 8.97 -5.92 -5.85
N GLY A 266 8.08 -6.32 -4.94
CA GLY A 266 7.17 -5.45 -4.20
C GLY A 266 5.70 -5.73 -4.53
N THR A 267 4.82 -4.82 -4.12
CA THR A 267 3.34 -4.95 -4.12
C THR A 267 2.80 -5.90 -3.02
N SER A 268 1.69 -6.60 -3.26
CA SER A 268 0.93 -7.31 -2.22
C SER A 268 0.56 -8.72 -2.69
N ASN A 269 -0.72 -8.96 -2.96
CA ASN A 269 -1.22 -10.09 -3.72
C ASN A 269 -1.61 -9.57 -5.13
N PRO A 270 -0.68 -9.58 -6.10
CA PRO A 270 -0.95 -9.08 -7.43
C PRO A 270 -1.63 -10.14 -8.32
N TRP A 271 -2.60 -9.70 -9.10
CA TRP A 271 -3.36 -10.53 -10.05
C TRP A 271 -3.51 -9.84 -11.40
N GLY A 272 -3.18 -10.57 -12.46
CA GLY A 272 -3.15 -10.14 -13.86
C GLY A 272 -1.91 -9.31 -14.22
N ILE A 273 -1.43 -9.49 -15.46
CA ILE A 273 -0.41 -8.65 -16.09
C ILE A 273 -1.00 -8.12 -17.39
N ALA A 274 -1.06 -6.80 -17.53
CA ALA A 274 -1.55 -6.10 -18.72
C ALA A 274 -0.40 -5.34 -19.40
N TRP A 275 -0.30 -5.48 -20.72
CA TRP A 275 0.65 -4.75 -21.55
C TRP A 275 -0.10 -3.69 -22.35
N ASN A 276 0.32 -2.42 -22.25
CA ASN A 276 -0.26 -1.39 -23.11
C ASN A 276 0.23 -1.50 -24.56
N SER A 277 -0.28 -0.64 -25.44
CA SER A 277 0.11 -0.62 -26.86
C SER A 277 1.60 -0.33 -27.10
N GLU A 278 2.33 0.24 -26.14
CA GLU A 278 3.77 0.53 -26.18
C GLU A 278 4.61 -0.58 -25.49
N GLY A 279 3.95 -1.58 -24.89
CA GLY A 279 4.55 -2.72 -24.21
C GLY A 279 4.94 -2.46 -22.74
N ASP A 280 4.52 -1.35 -22.15
CA ASP A 280 4.77 -1.09 -20.73
C ASP A 280 3.83 -1.95 -19.85
N ALA A 281 4.35 -2.46 -18.74
CA ALA A 281 3.70 -3.45 -17.88
C ALA A 281 2.84 -2.79 -16.79
N PHE A 282 1.62 -3.32 -16.60
CA PHE A 282 0.73 -2.96 -15.51
C PHE A 282 0.24 -4.22 -14.78
N LEU A 283 0.04 -4.12 -13.47
CA LEU A 283 -0.63 -5.17 -12.69
C LEU A 283 -1.70 -4.56 -11.77
N SER A 284 -2.67 -5.38 -11.35
CA SER A 284 -3.58 -5.05 -10.26
C SER A 284 -3.14 -5.72 -8.95
N ALA A 285 -3.35 -5.08 -7.81
CA ALA A 285 -2.91 -5.58 -6.50
C ALA A 285 -3.99 -5.38 -5.40
N CYS A 286 -4.16 -6.36 -4.52
CA CYS A 286 -5.11 -6.28 -3.40
C CYS A 286 -4.54 -5.53 -2.18
N VAL A 287 -5.41 -5.15 -1.23
CA VAL A 287 -5.08 -4.56 0.10
C VAL A 287 -4.44 -3.17 0.09
N ILE A 288 -3.36 -2.97 -0.68
CA ILE A 288 -2.72 -1.68 -0.94
C ILE A 288 -3.42 -0.98 -2.13
N ASP A 289 -2.82 0.07 -2.68
CA ASP A 289 -3.35 0.73 -3.89
C ASP A 289 -3.41 -0.25 -5.07
N HIS A 290 -4.40 -0.09 -5.94
CA HIS A 290 -4.78 -1.12 -6.89
C HIS A 290 -3.86 -1.22 -8.10
N LEU A 291 -3.33 -0.10 -8.60
CA LEU A 291 -2.69 -0.06 -9.94
C LEU A 291 -1.22 0.39 -9.91
N TRP A 292 -0.39 -0.37 -10.62
CA TRP A 292 1.08 -0.25 -10.63
C TRP A 292 1.62 -0.32 -12.06
N HIS A 293 2.65 0.46 -12.37
CA HIS A 293 3.43 0.37 -13.62
C HIS A 293 4.82 -0.24 -13.31
N LEU A 294 5.13 -1.39 -13.91
CA LEU A 294 6.32 -2.18 -13.58
C LEU A 294 7.45 -1.99 -14.60
N THR A 295 8.63 -1.65 -14.09
CA THR A 295 9.90 -1.61 -14.83
C THR A 295 10.90 -2.57 -14.18
N GLU A 296 11.73 -3.20 -15.01
CA GLU A 296 12.76 -4.13 -14.58
C GLU A 296 13.75 -3.52 -13.58
N GLY A 297 14.14 -4.29 -12.55
CA GLY A 297 14.99 -3.80 -11.45
C GLY A 297 14.27 -2.89 -10.45
N GLY A 298 12.98 -2.61 -10.66
CA GLY A 298 12.17 -1.82 -9.75
C GLY A 298 11.84 -2.57 -8.46
N TYR A 299 12.04 -1.90 -7.32
CA TYR A 299 11.49 -2.30 -6.04
C TYR A 299 10.29 -1.41 -5.70
N TYR A 300 9.12 -2.01 -5.57
CA TYR A 300 7.86 -1.33 -5.35
C TYR A 300 7.45 -1.38 -3.87
N HIS A 301 6.58 -0.46 -3.47
CA HIS A 301 5.92 -0.48 -2.16
C HIS A 301 5.28 -1.85 -1.94
N ARG A 302 5.57 -2.48 -0.79
CA ARG A 302 5.02 -3.78 -0.41
C ARG A 302 4.09 -3.73 0.80
N GLN A 303 3.04 -4.56 0.80
CA GLN A 303 2.10 -4.68 1.93
C GLN A 303 2.80 -5.11 3.23
N ALA A 304 3.74 -6.05 3.12
CA ALA A 304 4.36 -6.71 4.26
C ALA A 304 5.74 -7.27 3.88
N GLY A 305 6.67 -7.29 4.84
CA GLY A 305 8.01 -7.89 4.71
C GLY A 305 9.11 -6.83 4.61
N ALA A 306 10.34 -7.23 4.92
CA ALA A 306 11.51 -6.35 4.88
C ALA A 306 11.85 -5.94 3.42
N TYR A 307 12.53 -4.81 3.28
CA TYR A 307 13.16 -4.42 2.02
C TYR A 307 14.66 -4.75 2.06
N PRO A 308 15.30 -5.02 0.90
CA PRO A 308 16.76 -5.03 0.81
C PRO A 308 17.37 -3.70 1.27
N ALA A 309 18.58 -3.74 1.82
CA ALA A 309 19.17 -2.59 2.49
C ALA A 309 19.28 -1.33 1.61
N GLY A 310 18.80 -0.20 2.12
CA GLY A 310 18.82 1.08 1.39
C GLY A 310 17.91 1.16 0.16
N THR A 311 16.95 0.25 0.00
CA THR A 311 15.94 0.32 -1.09
C THR A 311 15.19 1.66 -1.05
N TRP A 312 14.91 2.23 -2.22
CA TRP A 312 14.02 3.38 -2.38
C TRP A 312 12.79 2.96 -3.18
N LYS A 313 11.74 2.58 -2.46
CA LYS A 313 10.51 2.01 -3.04
C LYS A 313 9.84 2.95 -4.05
N ILE A 314 9.40 2.39 -5.16
CA ILE A 314 8.52 3.01 -6.16
C ILE A 314 7.08 2.87 -5.65
N GLU A 315 6.30 3.95 -5.66
CA GLU A 315 4.90 3.93 -5.19
C GLU A 315 3.94 3.55 -6.35
N SER A 316 2.64 3.49 -6.05
CA SER A 316 1.57 3.23 -7.02
C SER A 316 1.47 4.36 -8.06
N ILE A 317 0.74 4.13 -9.15
CA ILE A 317 0.49 5.18 -10.16
C ILE A 317 -0.85 5.92 -9.93
N VAL A 318 -1.50 5.70 -8.79
CA VAL A 318 -2.85 6.19 -8.48
C VAL A 318 -2.91 6.91 -7.13
N ASP A 319 -3.80 7.88 -7.04
CA ASP A 319 -4.16 8.65 -5.83
C ASP A 319 -5.62 8.41 -5.40
N HIS A 320 -6.31 7.49 -6.07
CA HIS A 320 -7.69 7.10 -5.84
C HIS A 320 -7.80 5.59 -5.60
N ARG A 321 -8.97 5.14 -5.14
CA ARG A 321 -9.29 3.71 -4.94
C ARG A 321 -10.71 3.45 -5.42
N HIS A 322 -10.93 2.28 -6.01
CA HIS A 322 -12.28 1.76 -6.22
C HIS A 322 -12.82 1.12 -4.93
N GLN A 323 -14.11 0.79 -4.93
CA GLN A 323 -14.80 0.18 -3.80
C GLN A 323 -14.21 -1.18 -3.40
N LYS A 324 -13.73 -1.28 -2.15
CA LYS A 324 -13.19 -2.49 -1.50
C LYS A 324 -11.92 -3.07 -2.18
N ALA A 325 -10.91 -3.42 -1.39
CA ALA A 325 -9.55 -3.68 -1.88
C ALA A 325 -9.26 -5.15 -2.31
N ALA A 326 -10.08 -5.74 -3.17
CA ALA A 326 -9.86 -7.09 -3.72
C ALA A 326 -10.02 -7.12 -5.25
N TYR A 327 -8.91 -6.85 -5.94
CA TYR A 327 -8.82 -6.76 -7.39
C TYR A 327 -8.28 -8.08 -7.96
N CYS A 328 -8.87 -8.58 -9.03
CA CYS A 328 -8.46 -9.84 -9.65
C CYS A 328 -8.56 -9.79 -11.18
N GLY A 329 -7.44 -10.11 -11.82
CA GLY A 329 -7.24 -9.89 -13.25
C GLY A 329 -7.10 -8.40 -13.61
N ILE A 330 -6.30 -8.14 -14.64
CA ILE A 330 -6.22 -6.84 -15.30
C ILE A 330 -5.95 -7.07 -16.78
N HIS A 331 -6.63 -6.31 -17.63
CA HIS A 331 -6.47 -6.39 -19.08
C HIS A 331 -6.45 -5.00 -19.71
N TYR A 332 -5.45 -4.73 -20.55
CA TYR A 332 -5.40 -3.51 -21.36
C TYR A 332 -6.21 -3.73 -22.63
N PHE A 333 -7.39 -3.14 -22.68
CA PHE A 333 -8.31 -3.35 -23.79
C PHE A 333 -8.25 -2.18 -24.77
N ASP A 334 -7.87 -2.48 -26.01
CA ASP A 334 -7.93 -1.57 -27.16
C ASP A 334 -8.43 -2.33 -28.38
N SER A 335 -9.72 -2.25 -28.66
CA SER A 335 -10.36 -2.95 -29.78
C SER A 335 -11.27 -2.02 -30.58
N PRO A 336 -11.22 -2.04 -31.93
CA PRO A 336 -12.12 -1.26 -32.77
C PRO A 336 -13.58 -1.74 -32.70
N ALA A 337 -13.85 -2.92 -32.12
CA ALA A 337 -15.20 -3.40 -31.84
C ALA A 337 -15.96 -2.49 -30.85
N TYR A 338 -15.23 -1.74 -30.02
CA TYR A 338 -15.80 -0.84 -29.02
C TYR A 338 -15.73 0.63 -29.45
N PRO A 339 -16.67 1.49 -29.00
CA PRO A 339 -16.56 2.93 -29.16
C PRO A 339 -15.32 3.49 -28.46
N GLU A 340 -14.72 4.52 -29.06
CA GLU A 340 -13.47 5.16 -28.62
C GLU A 340 -13.31 5.43 -27.10
N PRO A 341 -14.33 5.86 -26.32
CA PRO A 341 -14.19 6.06 -24.88
C PRO A 341 -13.84 4.80 -24.08
N TYR A 342 -14.13 3.61 -24.61
CA TYR A 342 -13.89 2.31 -23.97
C TYR A 342 -12.63 1.61 -24.51
N ARG A 343 -11.81 2.33 -25.28
CA ARG A 343 -10.54 1.83 -25.82
C ARG A 343 -9.38 2.43 -25.05
N ARG A 344 -8.26 1.70 -24.99
CA ARG A 344 -7.02 2.11 -24.33
C ARG A 344 -7.28 2.39 -22.85
N ARG A 345 -7.84 1.38 -22.18
CA ARG A 345 -8.23 1.36 -20.76
C ARG A 345 -7.79 0.05 -20.12
N LEU A 346 -7.54 0.11 -18.82
CA LEU A 346 -7.27 -1.06 -17.99
C LEU A 346 -8.58 -1.49 -17.33
N TYR A 347 -9.03 -2.70 -17.64
CA TYR A 347 -10.21 -3.32 -17.06
C TYR A 347 -9.76 -4.32 -15.99
N MET A 348 -10.32 -4.22 -14.78
CA MET A 348 -9.92 -5.03 -13.63
C MET A 348 -11.14 -5.67 -13.00
N GLY A 349 -11.05 -6.96 -12.67
CA GLY A 349 -12.09 -7.60 -11.87
C GLY A 349 -12.03 -7.13 -10.43
N ASN A 350 -13.19 -7.00 -9.78
CA ASN A 350 -13.26 -6.73 -8.34
C ASN A 350 -14.30 -7.66 -7.71
N ILE A 351 -13.78 -8.67 -7.01
CA ILE A 351 -14.57 -9.75 -6.42
C ILE A 351 -15.38 -9.27 -5.22
N HIS A 352 -14.91 -8.25 -4.50
CA HIS A 352 -15.65 -7.66 -3.38
C HIS A 352 -16.74 -6.67 -3.83
N GLY A 353 -16.55 -6.01 -4.98
CA GLY A 353 -17.51 -5.11 -5.62
C GLY A 353 -18.52 -5.82 -6.53
N ASN A 354 -18.29 -7.09 -6.87
CA ASN A 354 -19.03 -7.87 -7.86
C ASN A 354 -19.13 -7.10 -9.21
N CYS A 355 -18.00 -6.55 -9.66
CA CYS A 355 -17.94 -5.59 -10.78
C CYS A 355 -16.62 -5.66 -11.57
N ILE A 356 -16.60 -4.97 -12.71
CA ILE A 356 -15.38 -4.68 -13.48
C ILE A 356 -15.07 -3.18 -13.34
N ASN A 357 -14.02 -2.84 -12.58
CA ASN A 357 -13.50 -1.48 -12.45
C ASN A 357 -12.69 -1.09 -13.70
N VAL A 358 -12.52 0.22 -13.93
CA VAL A 358 -11.79 0.76 -15.07
C VAL A 358 -10.84 1.87 -14.65
N ASP A 359 -9.61 1.82 -15.15
CA ASP A 359 -8.65 2.93 -15.10
C ASP A 359 -8.26 3.36 -16.51
N SER A 360 -8.09 4.68 -16.69
CA SER A 360 -7.30 5.25 -17.77
C SER A 360 -5.87 5.51 -17.30
N VAL A 361 -4.89 5.46 -18.21
CA VAL A 361 -3.49 5.79 -17.89
C VAL A 361 -2.94 6.85 -18.82
N THR A 362 -2.17 7.79 -18.28
CA THR A 362 -1.51 8.87 -19.02
C THR A 362 -0.01 8.88 -18.73
N ARG A 363 0.83 9.02 -19.78
CA ARG A 363 2.29 8.97 -19.63
C ARG A 363 2.80 10.21 -18.87
N HIS A 364 3.68 9.98 -17.90
CA HIS A 364 4.25 10.96 -17.00
C HIS A 364 5.74 10.66 -16.80
N GLY A 365 6.61 11.28 -17.59
CA GLY A 365 8.03 10.92 -17.66
C GLY A 365 8.22 9.51 -18.22
N ALA A 366 9.02 8.69 -17.52
CA ALA A 366 9.24 7.28 -17.85
C ALA A 366 8.15 6.35 -17.25
N THR A 367 7.16 6.88 -16.54
CA THR A 367 6.06 6.11 -15.92
C THR A 367 4.70 6.67 -16.33
N TYR A 368 3.65 6.33 -15.59
CA TYR A 368 2.27 6.71 -15.84
C TYR A 368 1.61 7.31 -14.59
N ARG A 369 0.47 7.98 -14.81
CA ARG A 369 -0.55 8.24 -13.79
C ARG A 369 -1.85 7.58 -14.22
N GLY A 370 -2.44 6.80 -13.33
CA GLY A 370 -3.78 6.22 -13.46
C GLY A 370 -4.86 7.23 -13.08
N THR A 371 -6.04 7.09 -13.65
CA THR A 371 -7.22 7.90 -13.33
C THR A 371 -8.44 7.00 -13.46
N GLY A 372 -9.14 6.81 -12.34
CA GLY A 372 -10.32 5.96 -12.26
C GLY A 372 -11.44 6.46 -13.14
N GLU A 373 -12.11 5.52 -13.79
CA GLU A 373 -13.26 5.72 -14.67
C GLU A 373 -14.45 4.94 -14.08
N PRO A 374 -15.71 5.25 -14.47
CA PRO A 374 -16.88 4.53 -13.95
C PRO A 374 -16.85 3.03 -14.27
N ASP A 375 -17.34 2.21 -13.34
CA ASP A 375 -17.45 0.76 -13.48
C ASP A 375 -18.12 0.34 -14.80
N PHE A 376 -17.50 -0.63 -15.48
CA PHE A 376 -17.94 -1.09 -16.79
C PHE A 376 -19.01 -2.18 -16.72
N VAL A 377 -18.96 -3.01 -15.67
CA VAL A 377 -20.00 -4.02 -15.40
C VAL A 377 -20.28 -4.00 -13.91
N GLN A 378 -21.53 -3.85 -13.52
CA GLN A 378 -22.00 -4.17 -12.17
C GLN A 378 -22.88 -5.41 -12.26
N ALA A 379 -22.47 -6.53 -11.67
CA ALA A 379 -23.17 -7.79 -11.91
C ALA A 379 -24.56 -7.86 -11.26
N ASN A 380 -24.79 -7.08 -10.19
CA ASN A 380 -25.98 -7.14 -9.34
C ASN A 380 -26.29 -8.56 -8.80
N ASP A 381 -25.24 -9.38 -8.69
CA ASP A 381 -25.23 -10.74 -8.15
C ASP A 381 -24.06 -10.83 -7.16
N ALA A 382 -24.35 -11.27 -5.94
CA ALA A 382 -23.35 -11.42 -4.91
C ALA A 382 -22.40 -12.60 -5.16
N TRP A 383 -22.71 -13.54 -6.06
CA TRP A 383 -21.83 -14.66 -6.39
C TRP A 383 -20.76 -14.34 -7.44
N PHE A 384 -20.92 -13.24 -8.19
CA PHE A 384 -20.05 -12.90 -9.32
C PHE A 384 -18.63 -12.52 -8.85
N MET A 385 -17.65 -13.33 -9.24
CA MET A 385 -16.24 -13.18 -8.89
C MET A 385 -15.39 -13.16 -10.16
N PRO A 386 -15.17 -11.99 -10.78
CA PRO A 386 -14.39 -11.88 -11.99
C PRO A 386 -12.89 -12.06 -11.67
N VAL A 387 -12.27 -13.09 -12.24
CA VAL A 387 -10.89 -13.48 -11.94
C VAL A 387 -9.92 -13.31 -13.12
N ALA A 388 -10.42 -13.32 -14.36
CA ALA A 388 -9.61 -13.07 -15.54
C ALA A 388 -10.42 -12.34 -16.63
N GLN A 389 -9.72 -11.56 -17.45
CA GLN A 389 -10.29 -10.85 -18.59
C GLN A 389 -9.39 -11.01 -19.82
N GLN A 390 -9.97 -11.14 -21.01
CA GLN A 390 -9.25 -11.30 -22.29
C GLN A 390 -9.97 -10.55 -23.43
N THR A 391 -9.24 -10.16 -24.47
CA THR A 391 -9.85 -9.78 -25.76
C THR A 391 -10.04 -11.04 -26.59
N GLY A 392 -11.28 -11.36 -26.95
CA GLY A 392 -11.58 -12.52 -27.78
C GLY A 392 -11.39 -12.28 -29.29
N PRO A 393 -11.58 -13.34 -30.10
CA PRO A 393 -11.44 -13.29 -31.57
C PRO A 393 -12.40 -12.30 -32.26
N ASP A 394 -13.59 -12.07 -31.70
CA ASP A 394 -14.54 -11.04 -32.18
C ASP A 394 -14.17 -9.61 -31.75
N GLY A 395 -13.07 -9.44 -31.02
CA GLY A 395 -12.62 -8.16 -30.47
C GLY A 395 -13.38 -7.70 -29.22
N SER A 396 -14.29 -8.51 -28.67
CA SER A 396 -15.05 -8.21 -27.45
C SER A 396 -14.25 -8.51 -26.17
N LEU A 397 -14.69 -7.96 -25.03
CA LEU A 397 -14.11 -8.29 -23.71
C LEU A 397 -14.79 -9.54 -23.13
N TYR A 398 -14.01 -10.56 -22.81
CA TYR A 398 -14.48 -11.78 -22.15
C TYR A 398 -14.11 -11.72 -20.67
N LEU A 399 -15.04 -12.18 -19.83
CA LEU A 399 -14.93 -12.16 -18.37
C LEU A 399 -15.07 -13.59 -17.83
N LEU A 400 -14.02 -14.07 -17.17
CA LEU A 400 -14.02 -15.35 -16.46
C LEU A 400 -14.52 -15.12 -15.03
N ASP A 401 -15.59 -15.81 -14.67
CA ASP A 401 -16.30 -15.69 -13.39
C ASP A 401 -16.20 -17.02 -12.63
N TRP A 402 -15.52 -16.98 -11.48
CA TRP A 402 -15.33 -18.12 -10.59
C TRP A 402 -16.69 -18.58 -9.99
N TYR A 403 -17.61 -17.65 -9.75
CA TYR A 403 -18.98 -17.87 -9.27
C TYR A 403 -19.16 -18.75 -8.00
N ASP A 404 -18.71 -18.26 -6.84
CA ASP A 404 -18.83 -18.92 -5.54
C ASP A 404 -19.55 -18.01 -4.51
N ARG A 405 -19.94 -18.58 -3.37
CA ARG A 405 -20.61 -17.89 -2.26
C ARG A 405 -19.65 -17.12 -1.36
N TYR A 406 -18.40 -17.56 -1.25
CA TYR A 406 -17.43 -17.08 -0.26
C TYR A 406 -16.29 -16.28 -0.90
N HIS A 407 -16.37 -14.97 -0.75
CA HIS A 407 -15.32 -14.04 -1.16
C HIS A 407 -14.16 -14.12 -0.16
N CYS A 408 -12.94 -14.40 -0.65
CA CYS A 408 -11.68 -14.37 0.12
C CYS A 408 -11.76 -15.02 1.51
N TYR A 409 -11.50 -16.32 1.60
CA TYR A 409 -11.37 -17.02 2.88
C TYR A 409 -10.29 -16.33 3.72
N GLN A 410 -10.65 -15.63 4.80
CA GLN A 410 -9.66 -14.90 5.63
C GLN A 410 -8.64 -15.80 6.35
N ASP A 411 -8.77 -17.11 6.20
CA ASP A 411 -7.78 -18.11 6.59
C ASP A 411 -7.50 -19.01 5.37
N ALA A 412 -6.30 -18.86 4.79
CA ALA A 412 -5.80 -19.63 3.64
C ALA A 412 -5.64 -21.13 3.89
N ARG A 413 -5.93 -21.61 5.11
CA ARG A 413 -5.85 -23.02 5.50
C ARG A 413 -7.21 -23.60 5.86
N ARG A 414 -8.28 -22.83 5.71
CA ARG A 414 -9.63 -23.21 6.12
C ARG A 414 -10.46 -23.67 4.92
N ASP A 415 -10.91 -24.93 4.98
CA ASP A 415 -11.94 -25.50 4.10
C ASP A 415 -13.28 -25.53 4.86
N PRO A 416 -14.06 -24.43 4.90
CA PRO A 416 -15.35 -24.39 5.59
C PRO A 416 -16.41 -25.26 4.90
N ASP A 417 -17.29 -25.87 5.69
CA ASP A 417 -18.45 -26.58 5.15
C ASP A 417 -19.35 -25.64 4.32
N GLY A 418 -19.66 -26.04 3.08
CA GLY A 418 -20.65 -25.37 2.22
C GLY A 418 -20.11 -24.60 1.01
N ILE A 419 -18.82 -24.71 0.68
CA ILE A 419 -18.25 -24.16 -0.57
C ILE A 419 -18.85 -24.87 -1.79
N ASP A 420 -19.35 -24.11 -2.77
CA ASP A 420 -19.85 -24.66 -4.04
C ASP A 420 -18.77 -24.60 -5.12
N ARG A 421 -18.01 -25.70 -5.23
CA ARG A 421 -16.92 -25.88 -6.19
C ARG A 421 -17.39 -26.29 -7.59
N LEU A 422 -18.70 -26.30 -7.85
CA LEU A 422 -19.30 -26.85 -9.07
C LEU A 422 -19.98 -25.78 -9.94
N LYS A 423 -19.55 -24.53 -9.78
CA LYS A 423 -20.07 -23.34 -10.47
C LYS A 423 -18.97 -22.50 -11.07
N GLY A 424 -19.26 -21.81 -12.17
CA GLY A 424 -18.25 -21.07 -12.92
C GLY A 424 -18.73 -20.73 -14.33
N ARG A 425 -18.36 -19.55 -14.83
CA ARG A 425 -18.96 -18.95 -16.04
C ARG A 425 -17.95 -18.17 -16.87
N LEU A 426 -18.24 -18.08 -18.16
CA LEU A 426 -17.55 -17.23 -19.12
C LEU A 426 -18.60 -16.35 -19.79
N TYR A 427 -18.45 -15.03 -19.65
CA TYR A 427 -19.31 -14.05 -20.32
C TYR A 427 -18.56 -13.32 -21.42
N ARG A 428 -19.28 -12.90 -22.46
CA ARG A 428 -18.81 -11.92 -23.44
C ARG A 428 -19.58 -10.62 -23.22
N VAL A 429 -18.88 -9.51 -23.06
CA VAL A 429 -19.46 -8.16 -23.16
C VAL A 429 -19.18 -7.66 -24.57
N ARG A 430 -20.21 -7.31 -25.32
CA ARG A 430 -20.08 -6.83 -26.72
C ARG A 430 -20.84 -5.53 -26.95
N TYR A 431 -20.41 -4.74 -27.91
CA TYR A 431 -21.10 -3.52 -28.34
C TYR A 431 -21.98 -3.79 -29.57
N GLY A 432 -23.27 -3.44 -29.48
CA GLY A 432 -24.24 -3.64 -30.55
C GLY A 432 -24.90 -5.03 -30.55
N ALA A 433 -25.97 -5.15 -31.36
CA ALA A 433 -26.94 -6.24 -31.22
C ALA A 433 -26.60 -7.53 -31.99
N ALA A 434 -25.76 -7.48 -33.02
CA ALA A 434 -25.36 -8.64 -33.80
C ALA A 434 -24.01 -9.19 -33.33
N LEU A 435 -23.87 -10.51 -33.30
CA LEU A 435 -22.59 -11.19 -33.18
C LEU A 435 -21.88 -11.15 -34.54
N ALA A 436 -20.57 -10.87 -34.56
CA ALA A 436 -19.76 -10.99 -35.77
C ALA A 436 -19.45 -12.47 -36.04
N ASP A 437 -19.22 -12.87 -37.31
CA ASP A 437 -18.59 -14.16 -37.55
C ASP A 437 -17.11 -14.04 -37.16
N TYR A 438 -16.74 -14.76 -36.10
CA TYR A 438 -15.46 -14.63 -35.41
C TYR A 438 -14.60 -15.88 -35.50
N ARG A 439 -15.10 -16.93 -36.17
CA ARG A 439 -14.34 -18.16 -36.40
C ARG A 439 -13.19 -17.87 -37.35
N VAL A 440 -11.99 -18.03 -36.84
CA VAL A 440 -10.75 -17.80 -37.57
C VAL A 440 -9.77 -18.92 -37.23
N ASP A 441 -9.03 -19.39 -38.23
CA ASP A 441 -7.88 -20.27 -38.06
C ASP A 441 -6.64 -19.49 -38.49
N LEU A 442 -6.02 -18.79 -37.53
CA LEU A 442 -4.81 -18.01 -37.79
C LEU A 442 -3.60 -18.92 -38.08
N GLY A 443 -3.62 -20.18 -37.62
CA GLY A 443 -2.59 -21.18 -37.95
C GLY A 443 -2.49 -21.45 -39.45
N SER A 444 -3.62 -21.37 -40.17
CA SER A 444 -3.68 -21.58 -41.63
C SER A 444 -3.06 -20.46 -42.48
N TRP A 445 -2.80 -19.28 -41.92
CA TRP A 445 -2.38 -18.08 -42.70
C TRP A 445 -0.94 -18.16 -43.23
N GLY A 446 -0.06 -18.90 -42.53
CA GLY A 446 1.36 -19.03 -42.86
C GLY A 446 2.16 -17.73 -42.74
N VAL A 447 3.47 -17.82 -42.98
CA VAL A 447 4.45 -16.75 -42.67
C VAL A 447 4.09 -15.38 -43.24
N GLU A 448 3.69 -15.29 -44.52
CA GLU A 448 3.34 -13.99 -45.13
C GLU A 448 2.08 -13.39 -44.49
N GLY A 449 1.05 -14.22 -44.29
CA GLY A 449 -0.20 -13.79 -43.65
C GLY A 449 -0.01 -13.39 -42.18
N TRP A 450 0.90 -14.03 -41.45
CA TRP A 450 1.26 -13.63 -40.09
C TRP A 450 2.00 -12.28 -40.06
N ILE A 451 2.90 -12.01 -41.01
CA ILE A 451 3.62 -10.73 -41.11
C ILE A 451 2.67 -9.58 -41.49
N GLU A 452 1.71 -9.84 -42.38
CA GLU A 452 0.61 -8.92 -42.68
C GLU A 452 -0.29 -8.72 -41.44
N GLY A 453 -0.61 -9.80 -40.71
CA GLY A 453 -1.41 -9.81 -39.48
C GLY A 453 -0.84 -8.98 -38.33
N LEU A 454 0.47 -8.71 -38.30
CA LEU A 454 1.09 -7.76 -37.35
C LEU A 454 0.54 -6.32 -37.48
N ALA A 455 -0.09 -5.98 -38.61
CA ALA A 455 -0.75 -4.69 -38.85
C ALA A 455 -2.26 -4.68 -38.53
N SER A 456 -2.85 -5.80 -38.10
CA SER A 456 -4.30 -5.87 -37.83
C SER A 456 -4.72 -4.89 -36.73
N GLU A 457 -5.92 -4.32 -36.79
CA GLU A 457 -6.48 -3.57 -35.66
C GLU A 457 -6.88 -4.48 -34.49
N SER A 458 -7.11 -5.78 -34.72
CA SER A 458 -7.42 -6.76 -33.69
C SER A 458 -6.19 -7.14 -32.86
N VAL A 459 -6.23 -6.87 -31.55
CA VAL A 459 -5.18 -7.27 -30.59
C VAL A 459 -4.97 -8.79 -30.60
N TYR A 460 -6.06 -9.57 -30.66
CA TYR A 460 -6.02 -11.03 -30.70
C TYR A 460 -5.28 -11.53 -31.95
N GLU A 461 -5.57 -10.97 -33.12
CA GLU A 461 -4.89 -11.36 -34.37
C GLU A 461 -3.41 -10.98 -34.35
N ARG A 462 -3.06 -9.74 -33.96
CA ARG A 462 -1.65 -9.30 -33.87
C ARG A 462 -0.84 -10.16 -32.90
N ALA A 463 -1.35 -10.35 -31.67
CA ALA A 463 -0.65 -11.12 -30.64
C ALA A 463 -0.50 -12.59 -31.03
N THR A 464 -1.50 -13.18 -31.69
CA THR A 464 -1.43 -14.55 -32.19
C THR A 464 -0.47 -14.68 -33.37
N CYS A 465 -0.49 -13.76 -34.33
CA CYS A 465 0.47 -13.76 -35.45
C CYS A 465 1.91 -13.59 -34.95
N ARG A 466 2.13 -12.75 -33.94
CA ARG A 466 3.42 -12.62 -33.23
C ARG A 466 3.85 -13.95 -32.61
N ARG A 467 2.96 -14.62 -31.85
CA ARG A 467 3.23 -15.96 -31.27
C ARG A 467 3.59 -16.97 -32.36
N LEU A 468 2.80 -17.09 -33.42
CA LEU A 468 3.03 -18.06 -34.50
C LEU A 468 4.36 -17.80 -35.24
N LEU A 469 4.76 -16.53 -35.45
CA LEU A 469 6.07 -16.18 -36.01
C LEU A 469 7.25 -16.48 -35.08
N ILE A 470 7.04 -16.47 -33.77
CA ILE A 470 8.04 -16.90 -32.77
C ILE A 470 8.13 -18.43 -32.76
N ASP A 471 7.00 -19.12 -32.63
CA ASP A 471 6.88 -20.58 -32.56
C ASP A 471 7.40 -21.28 -33.84
N ALA A 472 7.31 -20.63 -35.01
CA ALA A 472 7.87 -21.13 -36.27
C ALA A 472 9.40 -21.35 -36.25
N GLY A 473 10.12 -20.73 -35.30
CA GLY A 473 11.56 -20.95 -35.08
C GLY A 473 12.42 -20.68 -36.32
N ASP A 474 13.51 -21.44 -36.47
CA ASP A 474 14.47 -21.29 -37.58
C ASP A 474 14.03 -22.02 -38.87
N ALA A 475 12.78 -22.49 -38.96
CA ALA A 475 12.29 -23.30 -40.09
C ALA A 475 12.22 -22.51 -41.42
N ASP A 476 11.97 -21.20 -41.35
CA ASP A 476 12.08 -20.26 -42.48
C ASP A 476 13.09 -19.15 -42.15
N ALA A 477 14.30 -19.30 -42.71
CA ALA A 477 15.39 -18.34 -42.56
C ALA A 477 15.11 -16.94 -43.18
N THR A 478 13.98 -16.73 -43.86
CA THR A 478 13.59 -15.42 -44.39
C THR A 478 12.79 -14.57 -43.41
N ILE A 479 12.22 -15.17 -42.34
CA ILE A 479 11.37 -14.45 -41.36
C ILE A 479 12.13 -13.25 -40.77
N ASP A 480 13.32 -13.47 -40.23
CA ASP A 480 14.13 -12.43 -39.57
C ASP A 480 14.37 -11.24 -40.50
N ALA A 481 14.74 -11.50 -41.77
CA ALA A 481 15.01 -10.46 -42.76
C ALA A 481 13.75 -9.67 -43.17
N LYS A 482 12.58 -10.33 -43.21
CA LYS A 482 11.30 -9.66 -43.47
C LYS A 482 10.89 -8.78 -42.29
N LEU A 483 11.01 -9.27 -41.06
CA LEU A 483 10.73 -8.51 -39.84
C LEU A 483 11.68 -7.30 -39.73
N GLU A 484 12.97 -7.49 -40.01
CA GLU A 484 13.95 -6.38 -40.03
C GLU A 484 13.57 -5.33 -41.08
N ALA A 485 13.14 -5.74 -42.28
CA ALA A 485 12.64 -4.82 -43.31
C ALA A 485 11.33 -4.10 -42.90
N CYS A 486 10.43 -4.74 -42.15
CA CYS A 486 9.25 -4.09 -41.58
C CYS A 486 9.64 -3.00 -40.57
N VAL A 487 10.55 -3.28 -39.64
CA VAL A 487 11.04 -2.30 -38.63
C VAL A 487 11.70 -1.08 -39.30
N GLU A 488 12.55 -1.33 -40.29
CA GLU A 488 13.30 -0.28 -41.01
C GLU A 488 12.43 0.52 -42.01
N ASN A 489 11.21 0.05 -42.33
CA ASN A 489 10.30 0.77 -43.23
C ASN A 489 9.57 1.93 -42.51
N GLU A 490 10.13 3.13 -42.57
CA GLU A 490 9.52 4.35 -42.01
C GLU A 490 8.16 4.75 -42.63
N SER A 491 7.74 4.16 -43.76
CA SER A 491 6.40 4.39 -44.31
C SER A 491 5.40 3.26 -44.01
N ALA A 492 5.77 2.27 -43.18
CA ALA A 492 4.84 1.27 -42.65
C ALA A 492 4.07 1.82 -41.44
N ASP A 493 2.97 1.14 -41.08
CA ASP A 493 2.20 1.44 -39.87
C ASP A 493 3.04 1.27 -38.59
N GLU A 494 2.92 2.21 -37.65
CA GLU A 494 3.73 2.23 -36.42
C GLU A 494 3.47 1.01 -35.51
N THR A 495 2.26 0.46 -35.52
CA THR A 495 1.96 -0.78 -34.80
C THR A 495 2.60 -1.98 -35.49
N GLN A 496 2.51 -2.09 -36.81
CA GLN A 496 3.21 -3.16 -37.54
C GLN A 496 4.73 -3.13 -37.31
N ARG A 497 5.34 -1.94 -37.32
CA ARG A 497 6.78 -1.77 -37.05
C ARG A 497 7.17 -2.23 -35.65
N ARG A 498 6.36 -1.91 -34.65
CA ARG A 498 6.58 -2.27 -33.24
C ARG A 498 6.37 -3.75 -32.97
N GLU A 499 5.30 -4.34 -33.50
CA GLU A 499 5.05 -5.78 -33.44
C GLU A 499 6.13 -6.58 -34.19
N ALA A 500 6.62 -6.07 -35.33
CA ALA A 500 7.75 -6.68 -36.05
C ALA A 500 9.06 -6.63 -35.25
N LEU A 501 9.34 -5.52 -34.56
CA LEU A 501 10.50 -5.42 -33.64
C LEU A 501 10.40 -6.46 -32.52
N TRP A 502 9.25 -6.51 -31.83
CA TRP A 502 8.97 -7.45 -30.75
C TRP A 502 9.10 -8.92 -31.20
N THR A 503 8.50 -9.26 -32.33
CA THR A 503 8.66 -10.58 -32.96
C THR A 503 10.14 -10.88 -33.25
N ARG A 504 10.88 -9.90 -33.78
CA ARG A 504 12.28 -10.09 -34.17
C ARG A 504 13.22 -10.30 -32.98
N ILE A 505 13.05 -9.56 -31.89
CA ILE A 505 13.89 -9.70 -30.69
C ILE A 505 13.57 -11.00 -29.93
N SER A 506 12.30 -11.40 -29.90
CA SER A 506 11.84 -12.69 -29.33
C SER A 506 12.46 -13.90 -30.05
N ARG A 507 12.66 -13.78 -31.37
CA ARG A 507 13.33 -14.79 -32.20
C ARG A 507 14.85 -14.86 -31.97
N GLY A 508 15.44 -13.95 -31.21
CA GLY A 508 16.78 -14.11 -30.64
C GLY A 508 17.71 -12.89 -30.77
N PRO A 509 19.01 -13.08 -30.49
CA PRO A 509 19.98 -11.98 -30.46
C PRO A 509 20.15 -11.29 -31.82
N LEU A 510 20.13 -9.96 -31.85
CA LEU A 510 20.34 -9.20 -33.09
C LEU A 510 21.81 -9.25 -33.56
N ALA A 511 22.00 -9.09 -34.87
CA ALA A 511 23.32 -8.77 -35.44
C ALA A 511 23.80 -7.40 -34.94
N THR A 512 25.11 -7.23 -34.74
CA THR A 512 25.68 -6.03 -34.10
C THR A 512 25.41 -4.75 -34.90
N ASP A 513 25.42 -4.83 -36.23
CA ASP A 513 25.12 -3.70 -37.11
C ASP A 513 23.62 -3.35 -37.12
N VAL A 514 22.73 -4.35 -37.07
CA VAL A 514 21.28 -4.15 -36.95
C VAL A 514 20.97 -3.45 -35.62
N ALA A 515 21.49 -3.98 -34.51
CA ALA A 515 21.32 -3.37 -33.19
C ALA A 515 21.85 -1.93 -33.13
N ALA A 516 23.03 -1.66 -33.68
CA ALA A 516 23.62 -0.32 -33.71
C ALA A 516 22.79 0.67 -34.54
N ARG A 517 22.19 0.24 -35.67
CA ARG A 517 21.22 1.06 -36.42
C ARG A 517 19.94 1.29 -35.61
N TRP A 518 19.44 0.27 -34.92
CA TRP A 518 18.14 0.32 -34.25
C TRP A 518 18.15 1.18 -32.98
N CYS A 519 19.30 1.31 -32.31
CA CYS A 519 19.52 2.35 -31.29
C CYS A 519 19.41 3.81 -31.83
N GLN A 520 19.29 4.01 -33.15
CA GLN A 520 19.14 5.32 -33.79
C GLN A 520 17.78 5.49 -34.49
N LEU A 521 16.83 4.57 -34.30
CA LEU A 521 15.47 4.72 -34.83
C LEU A 521 14.78 5.98 -34.27
N PRO A 522 13.95 6.68 -35.05
CA PRO A 522 13.30 7.92 -34.61
C PRO A 522 12.30 7.70 -33.48
N ASP A 523 11.59 6.57 -33.47
CA ASP A 523 10.60 6.20 -32.46
C ASP A 523 11.28 5.79 -31.13
N PRO A 524 11.01 6.50 -30.02
CA PRO A 524 11.58 6.18 -28.71
C PRO A 524 11.09 4.84 -28.12
N VAL A 525 9.89 4.37 -28.47
CA VAL A 525 9.37 3.07 -28.03
C VAL A 525 10.22 1.96 -28.64
N LEU A 526 10.53 2.06 -29.95
CA LEU A 526 11.42 1.10 -30.61
C LEU A 526 12.83 1.14 -29.98
N ARG A 527 13.41 2.33 -29.74
CA ARG A 527 14.72 2.43 -29.05
C ARG A 527 14.70 1.81 -27.65
N SER A 528 13.64 2.03 -26.88
CA SER A 528 13.47 1.48 -25.53
C SER A 528 13.54 -0.05 -25.52
N TRP A 529 12.85 -0.71 -26.45
CA TRP A 529 12.88 -2.17 -26.60
C TRP A 529 14.22 -2.69 -27.11
N VAL A 530 14.92 -1.94 -27.96
CA VAL A 530 16.29 -2.28 -28.39
C VAL A 530 17.28 -2.18 -27.22
N TYR A 531 17.16 -1.17 -26.36
CA TYR A 531 18.00 -1.06 -25.15
C TYR A 531 17.75 -2.21 -24.17
N ARG A 532 16.47 -2.55 -23.90
CA ARG A 532 16.10 -3.71 -23.08
C ARG A 532 16.70 -5.01 -23.64
N HIS A 533 16.50 -5.28 -24.94
CA HIS A 533 17.05 -6.45 -25.62
C HIS A 533 18.57 -6.53 -25.54
N LEU A 534 19.27 -5.40 -25.69
CA LEU A 534 20.73 -5.35 -25.56
C LEU A 534 21.21 -5.53 -24.11
N GLY A 535 20.41 -5.17 -23.11
CA GLY A 535 20.64 -5.54 -21.72
C GLY A 535 20.65 -7.08 -21.53
N ASP A 536 19.72 -7.78 -22.17
CA ASP A 536 19.63 -9.25 -22.10
C ASP A 536 20.63 -9.97 -23.02
N HIS A 537 20.91 -9.40 -24.19
CA HIS A 537 21.77 -9.95 -25.22
C HIS A 537 22.93 -9.00 -25.57
N PRO A 538 23.89 -8.80 -24.63
CA PRO A 538 24.95 -7.82 -24.78
C PRO A 538 25.83 -8.05 -26.01
N ARG A 539 26.43 -6.93 -26.43
CA ARG A 539 27.41 -6.84 -27.50
C ARG A 539 28.54 -5.96 -26.97
N PRO A 540 29.58 -6.50 -26.28
CA PRO A 540 30.45 -5.71 -25.40
C PRO A 540 30.99 -4.40 -26.02
N GLY A 541 31.56 -4.46 -27.23
CA GLY A 541 32.05 -3.24 -27.91
C GLY A 541 30.97 -2.22 -28.29
N LEU A 542 29.74 -2.67 -28.54
CA LEU A 542 28.58 -1.80 -28.73
C LEU A 542 28.08 -1.26 -27.38
N ALA A 543 27.99 -2.07 -26.33
CA ALA A 543 27.61 -1.64 -24.98
C ALA A 543 28.51 -0.49 -24.48
N THR A 544 29.84 -0.63 -24.58
CA THR A 544 30.79 0.46 -24.27
C THR A 544 30.52 1.75 -25.05
N SER A 545 30.04 1.63 -26.30
CA SER A 545 29.74 2.77 -27.17
C SER A 545 28.37 3.41 -26.85
N LEU A 546 27.37 2.60 -26.48
CA LEU A 546 26.01 3.04 -26.18
C LEU A 546 25.88 3.78 -24.84
N ILE A 547 26.82 3.59 -23.92
CA ILE A 547 26.89 4.37 -22.67
C ILE A 547 26.98 5.88 -22.94
N GLY A 548 27.59 6.29 -24.05
CA GLY A 548 27.60 7.69 -24.49
C GLY A 548 26.20 8.28 -24.74
N LEU A 549 25.18 7.44 -24.98
CA LEU A 549 23.79 7.88 -25.15
C LEU A 549 23.16 8.38 -23.85
N ALA A 550 23.75 8.09 -22.68
CA ALA A 550 23.32 8.65 -21.40
C ALA A 550 23.17 10.17 -21.45
N GLY A 551 24.11 10.85 -22.11
CA GLY A 551 24.11 12.31 -22.28
C GLY A 551 23.24 12.86 -23.42
N THR A 552 22.61 12.01 -24.22
CA THR A 552 21.96 12.44 -25.49
C THR A 552 20.60 11.81 -25.80
N GLU A 553 20.16 10.74 -25.12
CA GLU A 553 18.85 10.11 -25.37
C GLU A 553 17.70 11.05 -24.94
N PRO A 554 16.93 11.62 -25.89
CA PRO A 554 15.94 12.64 -25.57
C PRO A 554 14.71 12.11 -24.80
N ASP A 555 14.36 10.84 -24.95
CA ASP A 555 13.13 10.30 -24.36
C ASP A 555 13.32 9.72 -22.94
N ALA A 556 12.33 9.95 -22.07
CA ALA A 556 12.39 9.54 -20.68
C ALA A 556 12.27 8.02 -20.47
N ALA A 557 11.36 7.34 -21.19
CA ALA A 557 11.21 5.89 -21.10
C ALA A 557 12.43 5.18 -21.69
N ALA A 558 12.97 5.70 -22.78
CA ALA A 558 14.22 5.22 -23.39
C ALA A 558 15.42 5.40 -22.44
N ARG A 559 15.53 6.53 -21.73
CA ARG A 559 16.53 6.72 -20.65
C ARG A 559 16.36 5.70 -19.52
N ALA A 560 15.14 5.40 -19.08
CA ALA A 560 14.89 4.39 -18.06
C ALA A 560 15.31 2.96 -18.50
N GLN A 561 15.05 2.57 -19.75
CA GLN A 561 15.56 1.29 -20.27
C GLN A 561 17.09 1.28 -20.43
N LEU A 562 17.71 2.43 -20.75
CA LEU A 562 19.17 2.54 -20.81
C LEU A 562 19.81 2.39 -19.41
N VAL A 563 19.17 2.89 -18.34
CA VAL A 563 19.60 2.64 -16.94
C VAL A 563 19.63 1.13 -16.64
N VAL A 564 18.56 0.40 -16.98
CA VAL A 564 18.47 -1.06 -16.79
C VAL A 564 19.55 -1.79 -17.59
N ALA A 565 19.71 -1.43 -18.87
CA ALA A 565 20.69 -2.05 -19.76
C ALA A 565 22.14 -1.86 -19.26
N ILE A 566 22.50 -0.63 -18.85
CA ILE A 566 23.80 -0.32 -18.25
C ILE A 566 24.02 -1.17 -16.99
N SER A 567 23.01 -1.33 -16.12
CA SER A 567 23.17 -2.17 -14.93
C SER A 567 23.45 -3.63 -15.29
N LYS A 568 22.69 -4.23 -16.23
CA LYS A 568 22.94 -5.61 -16.70
C LYS A 568 24.35 -5.78 -17.25
N TRP A 569 24.82 -4.85 -18.09
CA TRP A 569 26.18 -4.88 -18.64
C TRP A 569 27.26 -4.77 -17.55
N THR A 570 27.02 -3.94 -16.53
CA THR A 570 27.94 -3.79 -15.39
C THR A 570 28.00 -5.09 -14.56
N GLN A 571 26.85 -5.66 -14.21
CA GLN A 571 26.75 -6.89 -13.40
C GLN A 571 27.37 -8.11 -14.10
N ARG A 572 27.33 -8.15 -15.44
CA ARG A 572 27.94 -9.21 -16.26
C ARG A 572 29.43 -8.98 -16.55
N GLY A 573 29.95 -7.79 -16.28
CA GLY A 573 31.33 -7.40 -16.60
C GLY A 573 31.57 -7.06 -18.08
N ASP A 574 30.51 -6.87 -18.87
CA ASP A 574 30.60 -6.38 -20.26
C ASP A 574 31.08 -4.92 -20.31
N VAL A 575 30.88 -4.19 -19.21
CA VAL A 575 31.23 -2.78 -18.98
C VAL A 575 31.78 -2.64 -17.56
N SER A 576 32.81 -1.81 -17.36
CA SER A 576 33.36 -1.58 -16.01
C SER A 576 32.53 -0.58 -15.19
N ALA A 577 32.64 -0.66 -13.86
CA ALA A 577 31.93 0.24 -12.96
C ALA A 577 32.34 1.71 -13.17
N GLU A 578 33.61 1.96 -13.47
CA GLU A 578 34.17 3.31 -13.73
C GLU A 578 33.59 3.94 -15.01
N ALA A 579 33.16 3.13 -15.99
CA ALA A 579 32.49 3.63 -17.19
C ALA A 579 30.97 3.81 -16.97
N SER A 580 30.35 2.93 -16.17
CA SER A 580 28.91 2.93 -15.93
C SER A 580 28.46 4.03 -14.98
N MET A 581 29.28 4.33 -13.96
CA MET A 581 28.92 5.27 -12.91
C MET A 581 28.74 6.72 -13.38
N PRO A 582 29.64 7.31 -14.20
CA PRO A 582 29.39 8.63 -14.79
C PRO A 582 28.13 8.68 -15.67
N ALA A 583 27.81 7.59 -16.36
CA ALA A 583 26.63 7.51 -17.22
C ALA A 583 25.32 7.40 -16.43
N LEU A 584 25.31 6.67 -15.30
CA LEU A 584 24.17 6.66 -14.37
C LEU A 584 23.94 8.05 -13.75
N VAL A 585 25.00 8.78 -13.43
CA VAL A 585 24.93 10.17 -12.93
C VAL A 585 24.45 11.14 -14.03
N GLU A 586 24.87 10.97 -15.27
CA GLU A 586 24.38 11.77 -16.41
C GLU A 586 22.90 11.47 -16.75
N LEU A 587 22.45 10.22 -16.58
CA LEU A 587 21.03 9.86 -16.67
C LEU A 587 20.21 10.47 -15.53
N LEU A 588 20.78 10.58 -14.32
CA LEU A 588 20.18 11.30 -13.18
C LEU A 588 20.01 12.80 -13.47
N ARG A 589 20.99 13.43 -14.12
CA ARG A 589 20.92 14.84 -14.57
C ARG A 589 19.70 15.11 -15.45
N GLN A 590 19.26 14.10 -16.20
CA GLN A 590 18.14 14.14 -17.15
C GLN A 590 16.89 13.38 -16.65
N ALA A 591 16.86 12.98 -15.38
CA ALA A 591 15.71 12.34 -14.78
C ALA A 591 14.52 13.33 -14.78
N PRO A 592 13.36 12.99 -15.35
CA PRO A 592 12.14 13.78 -15.16
C PRO A 592 11.66 13.70 -13.69
N ASP A 593 10.77 14.59 -13.30
CA ASP A 593 10.10 14.55 -11.99
C ASP A 593 8.95 13.51 -12.01
N ASP A 594 9.33 12.24 -12.21
CA ASP A 594 8.41 11.11 -12.39
C ASP A 594 8.44 10.08 -11.26
N GLY A 595 9.36 10.26 -10.30
CA GLY A 595 9.64 9.33 -9.22
C GLY A 595 10.37 8.04 -9.63
N LEU A 596 10.11 7.50 -10.83
CA LEU A 596 10.66 6.23 -11.32
C LEU A 596 12.16 6.33 -11.67
N THR A 597 12.54 7.30 -12.51
CA THR A 597 13.88 7.31 -13.13
C THR A 597 14.99 7.44 -12.09
N ALA A 598 14.82 8.34 -11.11
CA ALA A 598 15.78 8.52 -10.02
C ALA A 598 15.87 7.30 -9.09
N ARG A 599 14.77 6.55 -8.90
CA ARG A 599 14.75 5.32 -8.09
C ARG A 599 15.46 4.16 -8.78
N LEU A 600 15.29 4.00 -10.10
CA LEU A 600 16.04 3.03 -10.90
C LEU A 600 17.54 3.36 -10.87
N VAL A 601 17.93 4.62 -11.12
CA VAL A 601 19.33 5.04 -11.02
C VAL A 601 19.89 4.73 -9.62
N TRP A 602 19.17 5.04 -8.55
CA TRP A 602 19.59 4.71 -7.18
C TRP A 602 19.79 3.20 -6.96
N ALA A 603 18.83 2.37 -7.37
CA ALA A 603 18.88 0.92 -7.20
C ALA A 603 20.13 0.29 -7.86
N HIS A 604 20.56 0.83 -9.00
CA HIS A 604 21.72 0.36 -9.75
C HIS A 604 23.04 1.07 -9.41
N LEU A 605 22.98 2.30 -8.89
CA LEU A 605 24.16 3.04 -8.40
C LEU A 605 24.63 2.51 -7.04
N ARG A 606 23.70 2.21 -6.11
CA ARG A 606 24.00 1.75 -4.74
C ARG A 606 25.06 0.63 -4.68
N PRO A 607 24.95 -0.48 -5.43
CA PRO A 607 25.95 -1.56 -5.39
C PRO A 607 27.36 -1.16 -5.87
N LEU A 608 27.47 -0.09 -6.67
CA LEU A 608 28.75 0.42 -7.16
C LEU A 608 29.42 1.36 -6.16
N LEU A 609 28.64 2.05 -5.30
CA LEU A 609 29.17 2.94 -4.26
C LEU A 609 30.06 2.18 -3.26
N ASP A 610 29.73 0.92 -2.99
CA ASP A 610 30.44 0.05 -2.04
C ASP A 610 31.93 -0.16 -2.37
N GLN A 611 32.32 0.02 -3.65
CA GLN A 611 33.67 -0.22 -4.16
C GLN A 611 34.27 0.96 -4.94
N HIS A 612 33.43 1.88 -5.46
CA HIS A 612 33.85 2.96 -6.37
C HIS A 612 33.38 4.36 -5.94
N GLY A 613 33.18 4.60 -4.64
CA GLY A 613 32.69 5.88 -4.11
C GLY A 613 33.45 7.14 -4.56
N SER A 614 34.75 7.04 -4.85
CA SER A 614 35.54 8.16 -5.40
C SER A 614 35.13 8.54 -6.82
N ALA A 615 34.89 7.57 -7.70
CA ALA A 615 34.41 7.80 -9.06
C ALA A 615 32.99 8.41 -9.07
N TYR A 616 32.18 8.11 -8.07
CA TYR A 616 30.86 8.72 -7.90
C TYR A 616 31.00 10.22 -7.58
N VAL A 617 31.96 10.58 -6.72
CA VAL A 617 32.20 11.99 -6.38
C VAL A 617 32.75 12.78 -7.56
N GLU A 618 33.71 12.23 -8.31
CA GLU A 618 34.19 12.88 -9.55
C GLU A 618 33.04 13.11 -10.55
N ALA A 619 32.15 12.13 -10.70
CA ALA A 619 30.99 12.26 -11.58
C ALA A 619 29.95 13.28 -11.07
N ILE A 620 29.64 13.30 -9.77
CA ILE A 620 28.60 14.19 -9.22
C ILE A 620 29.07 15.66 -9.15
N GLN A 621 30.35 15.91 -8.85
CA GLN A 621 30.92 17.26 -8.89
C GLN A 621 30.93 17.87 -10.30
N ALA A 622 30.95 17.03 -11.34
CA ALA A 622 30.84 17.46 -12.74
C ALA A 622 29.39 17.66 -13.24
N THR A 623 28.37 17.37 -12.41
CA THR A 623 26.98 17.18 -12.85
C THR A 623 25.97 17.99 -12.03
N ASP A 624 25.26 18.92 -12.67
CA ASP A 624 24.15 19.67 -12.03
C ASP A 624 22.87 18.82 -11.95
N VAL A 625 22.66 18.15 -10.80
CA VAL A 625 21.49 17.28 -10.57
C VAL A 625 20.25 18.12 -10.21
N PRO A 626 19.13 17.94 -10.94
CA PRO A 626 17.93 18.75 -10.73
C PRO A 626 17.27 18.50 -9.37
N PRO A 627 16.58 19.47 -8.77
CA PRO A 627 16.15 19.43 -7.36
C PRO A 627 15.39 18.16 -6.94
N HIS A 628 14.44 17.68 -7.75
CA HIS A 628 13.66 16.47 -7.47
C HIS A 628 14.50 15.17 -7.46
N ALA A 629 15.66 15.16 -8.11
CA ALA A 629 16.59 14.03 -8.16
C ALA A 629 17.69 14.09 -7.08
N ARG A 630 17.83 15.21 -6.33
CA ARG A 630 18.89 15.40 -5.32
C ARG A 630 18.80 14.45 -4.12
N GLU A 631 17.65 13.83 -3.87
CA GLU A 631 17.51 12.75 -2.88
C GLU A 631 18.41 11.54 -3.20
N VAL A 632 18.77 11.30 -4.48
CA VAL A 632 19.79 10.27 -4.82
C VAL A 632 21.17 10.67 -4.29
N VAL A 633 21.53 11.97 -4.37
CA VAL A 633 22.79 12.49 -3.83
C VAL A 633 22.80 12.38 -2.30
N ALA A 634 21.69 12.75 -1.66
CA ALA A 634 21.51 12.61 -0.22
C ALA A 634 21.64 11.14 0.22
N ARG A 635 21.02 10.21 -0.50
CA ARG A 635 21.13 8.77 -0.24
C ARG A 635 22.54 8.22 -0.47
N ALA A 636 23.21 8.63 -1.54
CA ALA A 636 24.55 8.15 -1.87
C ALA A 636 25.57 8.51 -0.79
N TYR A 637 25.63 9.77 -0.35
CA TYR A 637 26.59 10.16 0.67
C TYR A 637 26.25 9.51 2.04
N ARG A 638 24.96 9.45 2.44
CA ARG A 638 24.53 8.75 3.67
C ARG A 638 24.90 7.27 3.64
N TRP A 639 24.74 6.62 2.49
CA TRP A 639 25.10 5.21 2.28
C TRP A 639 26.62 5.01 2.42
N ILE A 640 27.43 5.80 1.72
CA ILE A 640 28.90 5.74 1.83
C ILE A 640 29.33 5.92 3.29
N LEU A 641 28.80 6.91 4.01
CA LEU A 641 29.13 7.12 5.43
C LEU A 641 28.73 5.94 6.34
N GLN A 642 27.78 5.10 5.95
CA GLN A 642 27.35 3.93 6.72
C GLN A 642 28.18 2.65 6.44
N LEU A 643 28.95 2.60 5.35
CA LEU A 643 29.72 1.41 5.02
C LEU A 643 30.85 1.16 6.04
N PRO A 644 31.06 -0.10 6.49
CA PRO A 644 32.17 -0.43 7.39
C PRO A 644 33.53 -0.05 6.81
N THR A 645 33.71 -0.21 5.50
CA THR A 645 34.95 0.04 4.73
C THR A 645 35.31 1.51 4.53
N THR A 646 34.37 2.43 4.69
CA THR A 646 34.59 3.86 4.42
C THR A 646 35.67 4.44 5.32
N THR A 647 36.69 5.01 4.70
CA THR A 647 37.79 5.70 5.38
C THR A 647 37.46 7.18 5.62
N PRO A 648 38.22 7.89 6.49
CA PRO A 648 38.09 9.33 6.62
C PRO A 648 38.26 10.09 5.29
N ALA A 649 39.09 9.59 4.37
CA ALA A 649 39.28 10.20 3.06
C ALA A 649 38.04 10.06 2.16
N ASP A 650 37.43 8.87 2.11
CA ASP A 650 36.20 8.64 1.33
C ASP A 650 35.04 9.49 1.86
N ALA A 651 34.94 9.61 3.19
CA ALA A 651 33.98 10.46 3.85
C ALA A 651 34.23 11.96 3.59
N ALA A 652 35.49 12.40 3.63
CA ALA A 652 35.86 13.77 3.30
C ALA A 652 35.41 14.12 1.87
N VAL A 653 35.81 13.29 0.90
CA VAL A 653 35.49 13.45 -0.52
C VAL A 653 33.97 13.43 -0.75
N SER A 654 33.24 12.50 -0.12
CA SER A 654 31.77 12.39 -0.25
C SER A 654 31.00 13.57 0.33
N VAL A 655 31.46 14.12 1.46
CA VAL A 655 30.76 15.25 2.12
C VAL A 655 31.18 16.59 1.51
N SER A 656 32.45 16.78 1.13
CA SER A 656 32.89 17.91 0.29
C SER A 656 32.06 18.01 -0.97
N ALA A 657 31.80 16.92 -1.70
CA ALA A 657 30.96 16.93 -2.89
C ALA A 657 29.56 17.53 -2.68
N VAL A 658 28.97 17.34 -1.50
CA VAL A 658 27.68 17.94 -1.13
C VAL A 658 27.85 19.41 -0.76
N LEU A 659 28.89 19.75 0.02
CA LEU A 659 29.17 21.11 0.50
C LEU A 659 29.60 22.08 -0.63
N ASP A 660 30.36 21.58 -1.61
CA ASP A 660 30.86 22.31 -2.77
C ASP A 660 29.76 22.53 -3.84
N SER A 661 28.62 21.83 -3.71
CA SER A 661 27.50 21.92 -4.65
C SER A 661 26.48 22.99 -4.26
N ASP A 662 25.60 23.36 -5.21
CA ASP A 662 24.39 24.18 -4.99
C ASP A 662 23.30 23.45 -4.16
N ALA A 663 23.67 22.52 -3.28
CA ALA A 663 22.82 21.93 -2.26
C ALA A 663 22.34 23.01 -1.27
N ASP A 664 21.10 22.86 -0.79
CA ASP A 664 20.54 23.77 0.20
C ASP A 664 21.15 23.59 1.61
N ALA A 665 20.87 24.56 2.47
CA ALA A 665 21.30 24.57 3.87
C ALA A 665 20.92 23.31 4.66
N ALA A 666 19.76 22.71 4.36
CA ALA A 666 19.27 21.53 5.07
C ALA A 666 20.08 20.29 4.67
N THR A 667 20.35 20.12 3.37
CA THR A 667 21.16 19.03 2.80
C THR A 667 22.62 19.12 3.27
N ALA A 668 23.21 20.33 3.28
CA ALA A 668 24.56 20.55 3.81
C ALA A 668 24.66 20.26 5.32
N ARG A 669 23.67 20.71 6.11
CA ARG A 669 23.54 20.41 7.55
C ARG A 669 23.39 18.92 7.82
N ASP A 670 22.56 18.22 7.05
CA ASP A 670 22.37 16.78 7.13
C ASP A 670 23.67 16.03 6.82
N ALA A 671 24.42 16.44 5.79
CA ALA A 671 25.70 15.83 5.44
C ALA A 671 26.75 15.96 6.54
N LEU A 672 26.89 17.15 7.13
CA LEU A 672 27.76 17.35 8.30
C LEU A 672 27.28 16.57 9.53
N THR A 673 25.97 16.45 9.74
CA THR A 673 25.40 15.68 10.86
C THR A 673 25.73 14.20 10.73
N ASN A 674 25.51 13.61 9.56
CA ASN A 674 25.86 12.21 9.27
C ASN A 674 27.38 11.98 9.31
N LEU A 675 28.21 12.95 8.91
CA LEU A 675 29.67 12.88 9.06
C LEU A 675 30.08 12.84 10.54
N VAL A 676 29.47 13.69 11.37
CA VAL A 676 29.67 13.68 12.82
C VAL A 676 29.18 12.36 13.41
N ASP A 677 28.01 11.85 13.03
CA ASP A 677 27.49 10.57 13.55
C ASP A 677 28.32 9.35 13.08
N ARG A 678 28.90 9.37 11.86
CA ARG A 678 29.90 8.36 11.42
C ARG A 678 31.19 8.48 12.20
N TRP A 679 31.73 9.69 12.41
CA TRP A 679 32.86 9.86 13.34
C TRP A 679 32.49 9.33 14.72
N LEU A 680 31.28 9.58 15.22
CA LEU A 680 30.81 9.09 16.53
C LEU A 680 30.70 7.56 16.63
N THR A 681 30.59 6.85 15.51
CA THR A 681 30.48 5.37 15.45
C THR A 681 31.75 4.64 14.96
N ALA A 682 32.71 5.32 14.33
CA ALA A 682 33.96 4.73 13.82
C ALA A 682 34.90 4.12 14.91
N ASP A 683 35.80 3.22 14.50
CA ASP A 683 36.74 2.55 15.41
C ASP A 683 37.67 3.51 16.15
N SER A 684 37.91 3.23 17.44
CA SER A 684 38.78 4.02 18.32
C SER A 684 40.20 4.22 17.78
N GLY A 685 40.74 3.24 17.05
CA GLY A 685 42.06 3.30 16.40
C GLY A 685 42.15 4.28 15.21
N THR A 686 41.02 4.77 14.71
CA THR A 686 40.96 5.75 13.59
C THR A 686 40.43 7.12 14.01
N ASN A 687 40.13 7.30 15.30
CA ASN A 687 39.41 8.44 15.85
C ASN A 687 40.02 9.80 15.51
N ASP A 688 41.35 9.93 15.57
CA ASP A 688 42.05 11.20 15.29
C ASP A 688 41.93 11.62 13.81
N ALA A 689 41.97 10.66 12.89
CA ALA A 689 41.84 10.92 11.46
C ALA A 689 40.40 11.33 11.09
N TRP A 690 39.41 10.66 11.66
CA TRP A 690 38.00 11.07 11.52
C TRP A 690 37.72 12.44 12.15
N GLN A 691 38.26 12.70 13.34
CA GLN A 691 38.11 14.00 13.99
C GLN A 691 38.71 15.11 13.13
N SER A 692 39.86 14.90 12.50
CA SER A 692 40.47 15.87 11.58
C SER A 692 39.51 16.23 10.44
N VAL A 693 38.90 15.23 9.80
CA VAL A 693 37.96 15.43 8.68
C VAL A 693 36.68 16.14 9.13
N VAL A 694 36.10 15.75 10.28
CA VAL A 694 34.94 16.44 10.87
C VAL A 694 35.28 17.92 11.11
N VAL A 695 36.38 18.21 11.78
CA VAL A 695 36.82 19.57 12.12
C VAL A 695 37.05 20.41 10.87
N GLU A 696 37.74 19.86 9.87
CA GLU A 696 38.02 20.55 8.61
C GLU A 696 36.75 20.93 7.86
N LEU A 697 35.85 19.96 7.62
CA LEU A 697 34.63 20.20 6.84
C LEU A 697 33.60 21.04 7.58
N CYS A 698 33.41 20.81 8.89
CA CYS A 698 32.54 21.66 9.70
C CYS A 698 33.02 23.12 9.74
N ARG A 699 34.34 23.35 9.82
CA ARG A 699 34.92 24.69 9.78
C ARG A 699 34.77 25.35 8.41
N ALA A 700 35.09 24.63 7.33
CA ALA A 700 34.97 25.16 5.97
C ALA A 700 33.52 25.56 5.66
N ALA A 701 32.57 24.65 5.90
CA ALA A 701 31.16 24.89 5.68
C ALA A 701 30.61 26.06 6.50
N ALA A 702 31.01 26.20 7.77
CA ALA A 702 30.59 27.31 8.63
C ALA A 702 31.18 28.67 8.21
N ALA A 703 32.38 28.68 7.61
CA ALA A 703 33.00 29.90 7.11
C ALA A 703 32.34 30.41 5.81
N GLU A 704 31.82 29.50 4.99
CA GLU A 704 31.16 29.83 3.71
C GLU A 704 29.64 30.04 3.85
N ARG A 705 28.99 29.29 4.74
CA ARG A 705 27.53 29.27 4.93
C ARG A 705 27.20 29.66 6.38
N GLY A 706 26.77 30.92 6.58
CA GLY A 706 26.53 31.47 7.91
C GLY A 706 25.45 30.75 8.72
N GLU A 707 24.50 30.09 8.05
CA GLU A 707 23.51 29.20 8.66
C GLU A 707 24.08 27.90 9.25
N LEU A 708 25.37 27.60 9.07
CA LEU A 708 26.08 26.43 9.61
C LEU A 708 27.09 26.81 10.72
N ALA A 709 27.03 28.03 11.26
CA ALA A 709 27.96 28.54 12.28
C ALA A 709 28.09 27.61 13.52
N ASP A 710 27.04 26.87 13.88
CA ASP A 710 27.06 25.91 14.99
C ASP A 710 27.95 24.69 14.75
N PHE A 711 28.23 24.33 13.48
CA PHE A 711 29.28 23.36 13.15
C PHE A 711 30.69 23.96 13.27
N GLY A 712 30.84 25.27 13.05
CA GLY A 712 32.08 26.00 13.34
C GLY A 712 32.42 25.95 14.83
N GLU A 713 31.44 26.23 15.71
CA GLU A 713 31.59 26.10 17.16
C GLU A 713 31.88 24.65 17.60
N LEU A 714 31.31 23.65 16.91
CA LEU A 714 31.64 22.24 17.13
C LEU A 714 33.12 21.98 16.77
N ALA A 715 33.57 22.41 15.60
CA ALA A 715 34.94 22.21 15.14
C ALA A 715 35.97 22.87 16.09
N GLU A 716 35.71 24.11 16.52
CA GLU A 716 36.53 24.81 17.52
C GLU A 716 36.54 24.07 18.87
N GLY A 717 35.38 23.61 19.35
CA GLY A 717 35.27 22.83 20.59
C GLY A 717 35.93 21.43 20.50
N LEU A 718 35.99 20.82 19.31
CA LEU A 718 36.69 19.56 19.11
C LEU A 718 38.22 19.72 19.15
N GLU A 719 38.76 20.85 18.67
CA GLU A 719 40.20 21.18 18.74
C GLU A 719 40.65 21.76 20.09
N THR A 720 39.85 22.63 20.71
CA THR A 720 40.26 23.48 21.85
C THR A 720 39.64 23.06 23.20
N GLU A 721 38.61 22.21 23.14
CA GLU A 721 37.92 21.51 24.22
C GLU A 721 38.73 20.98 25.42
N SER A 722 38.63 21.60 26.61
CA SER A 722 38.80 20.82 27.84
C SER A 722 37.50 20.05 28.17
N TRP A 723 37.61 18.85 28.73
CA TRP A 723 36.44 17.98 28.97
C TRP A 723 35.34 18.62 29.83
N ASP A 724 35.72 19.46 30.79
CA ASP A 724 34.80 20.14 31.69
C ASP A 724 33.94 21.18 30.96
N ALA A 725 34.46 21.77 29.87
CA ALA A 725 33.73 22.74 29.04
C ALA A 725 32.67 22.06 28.15
N VAL A 726 32.96 20.86 27.61
CA VAL A 726 31.97 20.06 26.88
C VAL A 726 30.83 19.59 27.80
N LEU A 727 31.17 19.15 29.02
CA LEU A 727 30.16 18.78 30.01
C LEU A 727 29.33 19.99 30.44
N ALA A 728 29.96 21.14 30.70
CA ALA A 728 29.26 22.39 30.98
C ALA A 728 28.23 22.70 29.88
N ARG A 729 28.64 22.66 28.60
CA ARG A 729 27.74 22.88 27.45
C ARG A 729 26.58 21.88 27.35
N ALA A 730 26.75 20.62 27.76
CA ALA A 730 25.65 19.64 27.83
C ALA A 730 24.63 19.96 28.95
N THR A 731 25.13 20.43 30.10
CA THR A 731 24.32 20.72 31.30
C THR A 731 23.77 22.16 31.37
N ASP A 732 24.28 23.06 30.54
CA ASP A 732 23.91 24.48 30.45
C ASP A 732 22.47 24.64 29.94
N ARG A 733 21.56 25.07 30.81
CA ARG A 733 20.13 25.22 30.51
C ARG A 733 19.82 26.45 29.65
N ASP A 734 20.75 27.39 29.53
CA ASP A 734 20.57 28.60 28.71
C ASP A 734 20.89 28.35 27.22
N ARG A 735 21.40 27.16 26.87
CA ARG A 735 21.67 26.71 25.49
C ARG A 735 20.51 25.95 24.86
N SER A 736 20.46 25.94 23.52
CA SER A 736 19.42 25.23 22.80
C SER A 736 19.56 23.71 22.94
N VAL A 737 18.42 23.01 22.87
CA VAL A 737 18.37 21.53 22.93
C VAL A 737 19.32 20.89 21.89
N PRO A 738 19.37 21.29 20.60
CA PRO A 738 20.30 20.72 19.62
C PRO A 738 21.80 20.87 19.98
N GLU A 739 22.21 21.99 20.60
CA GLU A 739 23.60 22.16 21.05
C GLU A 739 23.95 21.21 22.20
N ARG A 740 23.08 21.16 23.22
CA ARG A 740 23.24 20.30 24.40
C ARG A 740 23.25 18.82 24.01
N MET A 741 22.38 18.44 23.09
CA MET A 741 22.31 17.11 22.46
C MET A 741 23.62 16.70 21.81
N ARG A 742 24.22 17.57 20.99
CA ARG A 742 25.50 17.30 20.32
C ARG A 742 26.66 17.18 21.31
N ALA A 743 26.66 17.97 22.39
CA ALA A 743 27.64 17.85 23.46
C ALA A 743 27.56 16.47 24.16
N ILE A 744 26.36 15.98 24.49
CA ILE A 744 26.15 14.63 25.07
C ILE A 744 26.71 13.54 24.15
N ARG A 745 26.35 13.56 22.86
CA ARG A 745 26.86 12.56 21.90
C ARG A 745 28.40 12.60 21.76
N SER A 746 28.97 13.80 21.74
CA SER A 746 30.43 14.01 21.65
C SER A 746 31.19 13.50 22.87
N VAL A 747 30.57 13.51 24.05
CA VAL A 747 31.11 12.95 25.29
C VAL A 747 31.17 11.42 25.24
N ALA A 748 30.14 10.77 24.69
CA ALA A 748 29.98 9.31 24.68
C ALA A 748 31.18 8.55 24.08
N LYS A 749 31.62 8.97 22.88
CA LYS A 749 32.70 8.28 22.15
C LYS A 749 34.06 8.38 22.83
N ARG A 750 34.33 9.54 23.40
CA ARG A 750 35.68 10.09 23.48
C ARG A 750 36.49 9.59 24.69
N SER A 751 35.83 8.98 25.70
CA SER A 751 36.50 8.25 26.79
C SER A 751 35.52 7.35 27.56
N PRO A 752 35.49 6.02 27.32
CA PRO A 752 34.60 5.09 28.03
C PRO A 752 34.75 5.15 29.57
N ALA A 753 35.99 5.26 30.04
CA ALA A 753 36.32 5.33 31.48
C ALA A 753 35.86 6.64 32.17
N ARG A 754 35.45 7.67 31.41
CA ARG A 754 34.84 8.90 31.96
C ARG A 754 33.36 9.02 31.60
N ALA A 755 32.92 8.41 30.51
CA ALA A 755 31.52 8.35 30.10
C ALA A 755 30.62 7.81 31.22
N ALA A 756 31.04 6.78 31.96
CA ALA A 756 30.31 6.28 33.12
C ALA A 756 30.23 7.32 34.26
N THR A 757 31.35 7.95 34.64
CA THR A 757 31.37 9.01 35.66
C THR A 757 30.47 10.21 35.30
N TRP A 758 30.43 10.57 34.02
CA TRP A 758 29.55 11.62 33.53
C TRP A 758 28.09 11.16 33.37
N ALA A 759 27.84 9.89 33.07
CA ALA A 759 26.50 9.31 33.08
C ALA A 759 25.93 9.31 34.50
N HIS A 760 26.71 8.98 35.54
CA HIS A 760 26.29 9.20 36.93
C HIS A 760 25.91 10.66 37.20
N ALA A 761 26.75 11.61 36.79
CA ALA A 761 26.47 13.04 36.96
C ALA A 761 25.26 13.52 36.14
N TRP A 762 25.02 12.93 34.97
CA TRP A 762 23.87 13.24 34.11
C TRP A 762 22.59 12.63 34.67
N ILE A 763 22.57 11.35 35.06
CA ILE A 763 21.44 10.68 35.72
C ILE A 763 20.98 11.48 36.95
N ALA A 764 21.94 11.96 37.77
CA ALA A 764 21.66 12.76 38.96
C ALA A 764 21.14 14.19 38.68
N ASN A 765 21.32 14.74 37.47
CA ASN A 765 20.91 16.12 37.13
C ASN A 765 19.77 16.19 36.11
N ALA A 766 19.66 15.24 35.20
CA ALA A 766 18.93 15.42 33.95
C ALA A 766 17.53 14.83 33.93
N LEU A 767 17.18 13.95 34.88
CA LEU A 767 15.76 13.70 35.16
C LEU A 767 15.04 14.93 35.74
N SER A 768 15.79 15.97 36.13
CA SER A 768 15.26 17.29 36.49
C SER A 768 15.28 18.32 35.33
N ASP A 769 15.58 17.89 34.09
CA ASP A 769 15.41 18.72 32.90
C ASP A 769 13.91 18.75 32.52
N GLU A 770 13.37 19.95 32.32
CA GLU A 770 11.96 20.14 31.98
C GLU A 770 11.65 19.62 30.58
N ASN A 771 12.63 19.59 29.66
CA ASN A 771 12.45 19.18 28.28
C ASN A 771 12.47 17.63 28.11
N PRO A 772 11.40 17.01 27.59
CA PRO A 772 11.33 15.55 27.43
C PRO A 772 12.36 14.96 26.44
N GLU A 773 12.69 15.68 25.36
CA GLU A 773 13.65 15.21 24.34
C GLU A 773 15.05 15.05 24.94
N MET A 774 15.47 16.01 25.78
CA MET A 774 16.73 15.93 26.52
C MET A 774 16.78 14.71 27.45
N ARG A 775 15.68 14.41 28.14
CA ARG A 775 15.58 13.24 29.03
C ARG A 775 15.66 11.93 28.26
N GLN A 776 14.89 11.80 27.18
CA GLN A 776 14.93 10.61 26.31
C GLN A 776 16.31 10.39 25.70
N ALA A 777 16.95 11.44 25.19
CA ALA A 777 18.23 11.34 24.52
C ALA A 777 19.38 10.94 25.45
N GLY A 778 19.40 11.45 26.67
CA GLY A 778 20.42 11.02 27.64
C GLY A 778 20.13 9.64 28.22
N LEU A 779 18.87 9.20 28.32
CA LEU A 779 18.56 7.78 28.59
C LEU A 779 19.05 6.87 27.45
N ALA A 780 18.87 7.29 26.19
CA ALA A 780 19.43 6.58 25.03
C ALA A 780 20.97 6.54 25.08
N TRP A 781 21.63 7.64 25.47
CA TRP A 781 23.07 7.65 25.71
C TRP A 781 23.48 6.71 26.85
N VAL A 782 22.84 6.76 28.01
CA VAL A 782 23.13 5.87 29.15
C VAL A 782 22.93 4.41 28.75
N SER A 783 21.90 4.10 27.96
CA SER A 783 21.67 2.74 27.44
C SER A 783 22.78 2.23 26.50
N SER A 784 23.57 3.12 25.89
CA SER A 784 24.74 2.74 25.08
C SER A 784 26.01 2.42 25.90
N LEU A 785 25.99 2.64 27.22
CA LEU A 785 27.12 2.38 28.11
C LEU A 785 26.97 1.01 28.78
N SER A 786 28.09 0.33 29.07
CA SER A 786 28.10 -1.03 29.65
C SER A 786 28.53 -1.09 31.13
N ASP A 787 28.73 0.05 31.82
CA ASP A 787 29.19 0.05 33.21
C ASP A 787 28.10 -0.44 34.20
N PRO A 788 28.33 -1.56 34.94
CA PRO A 788 27.39 -2.07 35.92
C PRO A 788 27.05 -1.07 37.05
N ALA A 789 27.97 -0.16 37.39
CA ALA A 789 27.77 0.81 38.47
C ALA A 789 26.61 1.79 38.20
N LEU A 790 26.21 1.95 36.93
CA LEU A 790 25.09 2.81 36.56
C LEU A 790 23.73 2.27 37.02
N GLY A 791 23.58 0.95 37.22
CA GLY A 791 22.34 0.31 37.67
C GLY A 791 21.76 0.93 38.95
N PRO A 792 22.52 0.99 40.07
CA PRO A 792 22.09 1.66 41.30
C PRO A 792 21.71 3.14 41.11
N SER A 793 22.43 3.89 40.27
CA SER A 793 22.06 5.30 39.99
C SER A 793 20.76 5.41 39.18
N LEU A 794 20.56 4.56 38.18
CA LEU A 794 19.30 4.48 37.42
C LEU A 794 18.13 4.10 38.32
N LEU A 795 18.31 3.19 39.29
CA LEU A 795 17.28 2.82 40.26
C LEU A 795 16.91 4.00 41.18
N THR A 796 17.89 4.70 41.75
CA THR A 796 17.62 5.93 42.53
C THR A 796 16.85 6.95 41.68
N ALA A 797 17.29 7.16 40.44
CA ALA A 797 16.67 8.08 39.51
C ALA A 797 15.22 7.68 39.15
N TRP A 798 14.91 6.37 39.04
CA TRP A 798 13.55 5.85 38.86
C TRP A 798 12.61 6.21 40.02
N HIS A 799 13.09 6.14 41.27
CA HIS A 799 12.28 6.51 42.44
C HIS A 799 11.96 8.02 42.46
N GLU A 800 12.91 8.86 42.06
CA GLU A 800 12.78 10.32 42.01
C GLU A 800 12.02 10.82 40.77
N ALA A 801 11.97 10.02 39.70
CA ALA A 801 11.30 10.35 38.45
C ALA A 801 9.79 10.54 38.57
N ALA A 802 9.25 11.42 37.73
CA ALA A 802 7.81 11.53 37.47
C ALA A 802 7.28 10.23 36.84
N ALA A 803 5.99 9.96 37.03
CA ALA A 803 5.35 8.70 36.60
C ALA A 803 5.47 8.43 35.08
N ALA A 804 5.56 9.48 34.26
CA ALA A 804 5.71 9.37 32.81
C ALA A 804 7.11 8.91 32.35
N ASP A 805 8.18 9.23 33.11
CA ASP A 805 9.56 8.92 32.73
C ASP A 805 10.04 7.57 33.27
N ARG A 806 9.38 7.04 34.33
CA ARG A 806 9.68 5.74 34.96
C ARG A 806 9.73 4.54 34.00
N PRO A 807 8.82 4.38 33.02
CA PRO A 807 8.88 3.26 32.08
C PRO A 807 10.17 3.26 31.26
N ALA A 808 10.61 4.43 30.78
CA ALA A 808 11.83 4.55 29.98
C ALA A 808 13.10 4.23 30.80
N ILE A 809 13.14 4.61 32.07
CA ILE A 809 14.26 4.28 32.97
C ILE A 809 14.30 2.77 33.26
N MET A 810 13.13 2.14 33.49
CA MET A 810 13.05 0.68 33.68
C MET A 810 13.44 -0.09 32.41
N GLU A 811 13.13 0.45 31.23
CA GLU A 811 13.54 -0.12 29.95
C GLU A 811 15.06 -0.15 29.79
N VAL A 812 15.77 0.91 30.24
CA VAL A 812 17.25 0.91 30.29
C VAL A 812 17.74 -0.11 31.31
N LEU A 813 17.22 -0.10 32.54
CA LEU A 813 17.61 -1.01 33.63
C LEU A 813 17.45 -2.51 33.28
N THR A 814 16.52 -2.85 32.37
CA THR A 814 16.21 -4.23 31.99
C THR A 814 16.87 -4.66 30.67
N GLY A 815 17.58 -3.75 30.00
CA GLY A 815 18.27 -4.03 28.73
C GLY A 815 19.60 -4.81 28.85
N ARG A 816 20.14 -4.99 30.07
CA ARG A 816 21.37 -5.75 30.35
C ARG A 816 21.24 -6.53 31.67
N GLN A 817 21.83 -7.74 31.74
CA GLN A 817 21.80 -8.60 32.94
C GLN A 817 22.36 -7.88 34.18
N ALA A 818 23.52 -7.20 34.07
CA ALA A 818 24.19 -6.54 35.20
C ALA A 818 23.36 -5.41 35.84
N TRP A 819 22.48 -4.77 35.07
CA TRP A 819 21.53 -3.77 35.59
C TRP A 819 20.24 -4.43 36.09
N GLY A 820 19.78 -5.50 35.41
CA GLY A 820 18.70 -6.36 35.88
C GLY A 820 18.96 -6.95 37.27
N GLU A 821 20.22 -7.29 37.60
CA GLU A 821 20.61 -7.71 38.95
C GLU A 821 20.27 -6.66 40.02
N THR A 822 20.40 -5.37 39.69
CA THR A 822 20.01 -4.28 40.58
C THR A 822 18.49 -4.26 40.79
N VAL A 823 17.71 -4.46 39.72
CA VAL A 823 16.25 -4.49 39.79
C VAL A 823 15.73 -5.69 40.58
N LEU A 824 16.21 -6.90 40.29
CA LEU A 824 15.80 -8.11 41.04
C LEU A 824 16.16 -7.99 42.52
N SER A 825 17.36 -7.53 42.85
CA SER A 825 17.78 -7.35 44.25
C SER A 825 16.95 -6.27 44.97
N ALA A 826 16.46 -5.26 44.25
CA ALA A 826 15.53 -4.27 44.79
C ALA A 826 14.11 -4.84 45.01
N ILE A 827 13.65 -5.77 44.17
CA ILE A 827 12.36 -6.46 44.40
C ILE A 827 12.46 -7.46 45.56
N GLU A 828 13.54 -8.26 45.61
CA GLU A 828 13.82 -9.21 46.70
C GLU A 828 13.94 -8.54 48.07
N SER A 829 14.32 -7.26 48.11
CA SER A 829 14.43 -6.46 49.34
C SER A 829 13.24 -5.51 49.56
N GLU A 830 12.12 -5.74 48.86
CA GLU A 830 10.86 -4.97 48.96
C GLU A 830 10.99 -3.46 48.66
N GLN A 831 12.09 -3.02 48.04
CA GLN A 831 12.29 -1.63 47.60
C GLN A 831 11.52 -1.33 46.31
N LEU A 832 11.31 -2.34 45.47
CA LEU A 832 10.39 -2.32 44.34
C LEU A 832 9.30 -3.39 44.52
N PRO A 833 8.03 -3.12 44.18
CA PRO A 833 7.06 -4.19 43.99
C PRO A 833 7.45 -4.98 42.73
N PRO A 834 7.14 -6.30 42.63
CA PRO A 834 7.34 -7.04 41.39
C PRO A 834 6.77 -6.30 40.19
N SER A 835 5.53 -5.82 40.27
CA SER A 835 4.78 -5.05 39.25
C SER A 835 5.42 -3.74 38.75
N ALA A 836 6.65 -3.41 39.16
CA ALA A 836 7.46 -2.37 38.53
C ALA A 836 8.03 -2.80 37.16
N LEU A 837 8.18 -4.12 36.91
CA LEU A 837 8.51 -4.68 35.59
C LEU A 837 7.23 -4.94 34.77
N ASN A 838 7.36 -5.02 33.45
CA ASN A 838 6.33 -5.55 32.55
C ASN A 838 6.76 -6.87 31.89
N VAL A 839 5.81 -7.60 31.29
CA VAL A 839 6.07 -8.93 30.67
C VAL A 839 7.20 -8.92 29.63
N ASN A 840 7.28 -7.88 28.78
CA ASN A 840 8.33 -7.78 27.77
C ASN A 840 9.71 -7.51 28.40
N GLN A 841 9.77 -6.72 29.48
CA GLN A 841 11.00 -6.51 30.24
C GLN A 841 11.47 -7.81 30.93
N VAL A 842 10.55 -8.59 31.51
CA VAL A 842 10.95 -9.88 32.11
C VAL A 842 11.37 -10.90 31.04
N ARG A 843 10.74 -10.90 29.85
CA ARG A 843 11.22 -11.69 28.68
C ARG A 843 12.65 -11.31 28.29
N LYS A 844 13.01 -10.01 28.27
CA LYS A 844 14.38 -9.56 28.01
C LYS A 844 15.37 -10.09 29.07
N LEU A 845 15.02 -9.97 30.35
CA LEU A 845 15.85 -10.51 31.44
C LEU A 845 16.02 -12.04 31.32
N MET A 846 14.98 -12.80 30.96
CA MET A 846 15.06 -14.26 30.77
C MET A 846 15.81 -14.69 29.49
N ALA A 847 15.93 -13.82 28.49
CA ALA A 847 16.73 -14.08 27.31
C ALA A 847 18.22 -14.18 27.67
N THR A 848 18.72 -13.23 28.49
CA THR A 848 20.09 -13.24 29.02
C THR A 848 20.33 -14.33 30.07
N GLY A 849 21.61 -14.59 30.35
CA GLY A 849 22.07 -15.29 31.55
C GLY A 849 21.94 -16.82 31.52
N ASP A 850 22.33 -17.44 32.63
CA ASP A 850 22.29 -18.89 32.82
C ASP A 850 20.97 -19.38 33.44
N ASP A 851 20.84 -20.68 33.64
CA ASP A 851 19.62 -21.26 34.20
C ASP A 851 19.37 -20.82 35.65
N ALA A 852 20.43 -20.54 36.43
CA ALA A 852 20.30 -20.03 37.80
C ALA A 852 19.76 -18.58 37.82
N TRP A 853 20.16 -17.76 36.85
CA TRP A 853 19.58 -16.43 36.63
C TRP A 853 18.08 -16.50 36.25
N ARG A 854 17.70 -17.42 35.35
CA ARG A 854 16.29 -17.65 34.99
C ARG A 854 15.45 -18.15 36.16
N GLU A 855 15.97 -19.09 36.97
CA GLU A 855 15.32 -19.54 38.20
C GLU A 855 15.12 -18.38 39.20
N ARG A 856 16.11 -17.50 39.35
CA ARG A 856 16.00 -16.31 40.21
C ARG A 856 14.87 -15.38 39.76
N ILE A 857 14.79 -15.07 38.46
CA ILE A 857 13.67 -14.28 37.89
C ILE A 857 12.33 -14.97 38.19
N ALA A 858 12.22 -16.27 37.92
CA ALA A 858 11.00 -17.04 38.15
C ALA A 858 10.58 -17.09 39.64
N SER A 859 11.53 -17.01 40.57
CA SER A 859 11.25 -16.96 42.02
C SER A 859 10.67 -15.62 42.48
N VAL A 860 10.99 -14.52 41.78
CA VAL A 860 10.59 -13.14 42.13
C VAL A 860 9.33 -12.70 41.38
N TRP A 861 9.22 -13.06 40.10
CA TRP A 861 8.12 -12.67 39.22
C TRP A 861 7.07 -13.78 39.00
N GLY A 862 7.47 -15.04 39.13
CA GLY A 862 6.69 -16.21 38.71
C GLY A 862 7.12 -16.73 37.32
N THR A 863 6.56 -17.88 36.93
CA THR A 863 6.85 -18.51 35.63
C THR A 863 6.26 -17.72 34.46
N LEU A 864 7.11 -17.35 33.50
CA LEU A 864 6.63 -16.89 32.19
C LEU A 864 6.15 -18.06 31.33
N ARG A 865 5.34 -17.71 30.33
CA ARG A 865 4.75 -18.64 29.36
C ARG A 865 5.35 -18.31 27.99
N ASP A 866 5.86 -19.35 27.32
CA ASP A 866 6.62 -19.22 26.07
C ASP A 866 5.78 -19.59 24.83
N GLU A 867 4.55 -20.07 25.05
CA GLU A 867 3.57 -20.50 24.04
C GLU A 867 2.25 -19.73 24.18
N ARG A 868 1.26 -19.92 23.28
CA ARG A 868 -0.09 -19.31 23.38
C ARG A 868 -0.84 -19.76 24.64
N ASP A 869 -1.79 -18.96 25.16
CA ASP A 869 -2.72 -19.43 26.20
C ASP A 869 -4.05 -19.92 25.59
N PRO A 870 -4.40 -21.20 25.75
CA PRO A 870 -5.76 -21.66 25.47
C PRO A 870 -6.81 -20.96 26.34
N ARG A 871 -6.43 -20.39 27.50
CA ARG A 871 -7.36 -19.72 28.42
C ARG A 871 -7.79 -18.32 27.95
N ARG A 872 -7.14 -17.71 26.94
CA ARG A 872 -7.58 -16.39 26.41
C ARG A 872 -8.98 -16.45 25.82
N GLU A 873 -9.44 -17.60 25.33
CA GLU A 873 -10.81 -17.80 24.82
C GLU A 873 -11.88 -17.51 25.90
N ALA A 874 -11.61 -17.87 27.17
CA ALA A 874 -12.49 -17.54 28.28
C ALA A 874 -12.50 -16.03 28.58
N VAL A 875 -11.37 -15.35 28.42
CA VAL A 875 -11.25 -13.88 28.56
C VAL A 875 -12.00 -13.18 27.44
N ILE A 876 -11.89 -13.64 26.19
CA ILE A 876 -12.67 -13.13 25.05
C ILE A 876 -14.17 -13.26 25.32
N ALA A 877 -14.64 -14.41 25.80
CA ALA A 877 -16.04 -14.61 26.15
C ALA A 877 -16.50 -13.73 27.33
N GLN A 878 -15.66 -13.55 28.35
CA GLN A 878 -15.94 -12.68 29.49
C GLN A 878 -15.99 -11.20 29.06
N THR A 879 -15.03 -10.73 28.27
CA THR A 879 -15.01 -9.34 27.76
C THR A 879 -16.16 -9.09 26.79
N ARG A 880 -16.54 -10.06 25.93
CA ARG A 880 -17.77 -9.93 25.13
C ARG A 880 -19.00 -9.73 26.02
N SER A 881 -19.14 -10.55 27.07
CA SER A 881 -20.24 -10.43 28.04
C SER A 881 -20.19 -9.11 28.81
N LEU A 882 -18.98 -8.64 29.14
CA LEU A 882 -18.75 -7.34 29.76
C LEU A 882 -19.28 -6.25 28.85
N LEU A 883 -18.76 -6.13 27.62
CA LEU A 883 -19.12 -5.11 26.63
C LEU A 883 -20.64 -5.11 26.32
N GLN A 884 -21.29 -6.27 26.27
CA GLN A 884 -22.76 -6.37 26.13
C GLN A 884 -23.54 -5.83 27.35
N ALA A 885 -22.94 -5.85 28.55
CA ALA A 885 -23.60 -5.47 29.80
C ALA A 885 -23.51 -3.97 30.16
N GLY A 886 -22.89 -3.12 29.33
CA GLY A 886 -22.71 -1.70 29.63
C GLY A 886 -21.93 -0.93 28.55
N TRP A 887 -21.84 0.38 28.69
CA TRP A 887 -21.46 1.30 27.61
C TRP A 887 -20.03 1.86 27.72
N GLY A 888 -19.48 2.29 26.58
CA GLY A 888 -18.22 3.02 26.50
C GLY A 888 -18.38 4.33 25.73
N ASP A 889 -17.54 5.32 26.05
CA ASP A 889 -17.42 6.60 25.35
C ASP A 889 -16.21 6.55 24.39
N PRO A 890 -16.39 6.73 23.06
CA PRO A 890 -15.27 6.66 22.11
C PRO A 890 -14.29 7.85 22.23
N VAL A 891 -14.72 9.00 22.76
CA VAL A 891 -13.85 10.16 23.02
C VAL A 891 -12.96 9.88 24.24
N ALA A 892 -13.53 9.32 25.31
CA ALA A 892 -12.75 8.79 26.43
C ALA A 892 -11.85 7.63 25.99
N GLY A 893 -12.35 6.79 25.08
CA GLY A 893 -11.65 5.67 24.48
C GLY A 893 -10.37 6.08 23.75
N ARG A 894 -10.32 7.31 23.22
CA ARG A 894 -9.10 7.84 22.60
C ARG A 894 -7.95 8.03 23.59
N LEU A 895 -8.24 8.48 24.81
CA LEU A 895 -7.24 8.59 25.87
C LEU A 895 -6.71 7.22 26.30
N VAL A 896 -7.55 6.18 26.28
CA VAL A 896 -7.14 4.80 26.54
C VAL A 896 -6.31 4.26 25.36
N PHE A 897 -6.72 4.53 24.12
CA PHE A 897 -6.00 4.15 22.91
C PHE A 897 -4.59 4.77 22.90
N ASP A 898 -4.46 6.08 23.03
CA ASP A 898 -3.18 6.78 22.96
C ASP A 898 -2.20 6.27 24.05
N ARG A 899 -2.71 5.92 25.24
CA ARG A 899 -1.93 5.36 26.36
C ARG A 899 -1.48 3.91 26.16
N VAL A 900 -2.28 3.09 25.47
CA VAL A 900 -2.11 1.62 25.42
C VAL A 900 -1.71 1.14 24.04
N CYS A 901 -2.48 1.50 23.03
CA CYS A 901 -2.35 1.01 21.65
C CYS A 901 -1.47 1.95 20.81
N GLY A 902 -1.59 3.27 21.00
CA GLY A 902 -0.92 4.32 20.24
C GLY A 902 0.61 4.28 20.29
N THR A 903 1.19 3.62 21.31
CA THR A 903 2.64 3.37 21.42
C THR A 903 3.16 2.39 20.36
N CYS A 904 2.29 1.59 19.75
CA CYS A 904 2.64 0.64 18.69
C CYS A 904 1.86 0.84 17.40
N HIS A 905 0.62 1.33 17.46
CA HIS A 905 -0.31 1.38 16.34
C HIS A 905 -0.71 2.81 15.99
N GLN A 906 -0.96 3.04 14.70
CA GLN A 906 -1.67 4.22 14.21
C GLN A 906 -3.17 3.98 14.14
N LEU A 907 -3.94 5.03 14.39
CA LEU A 907 -5.38 5.10 14.18
C LEU A 907 -5.74 6.52 13.70
N HIS A 908 -6.36 6.60 12.52
CA HIS A 908 -6.63 7.84 11.78
C HIS A 908 -5.39 8.74 11.68
N GLY A 909 -4.27 8.15 11.24
CA GLY A 909 -2.98 8.84 11.04
C GLY A 909 -2.23 9.24 12.30
N THR A 910 -2.75 8.96 13.50
CA THR A 910 -2.08 9.30 14.78
C THR A 910 -1.58 8.04 15.50
N GLY A 911 -0.35 8.08 16.02
CA GLY A 911 0.28 6.97 16.74
C GLY A 911 1.58 6.48 16.08
N ALA A 912 2.18 5.43 16.63
CA ALA A 912 3.42 4.82 16.13
C ALA A 912 3.15 3.78 15.01
N GLN A 913 4.14 3.53 14.16
CA GLN A 913 4.09 2.54 13.07
C GLN A 913 4.94 1.30 13.40
N VAL A 914 4.70 0.69 14.56
CA VAL A 914 5.37 -0.57 14.96
C VAL A 914 4.50 -1.77 14.58
N GLY A 915 3.26 -1.81 15.06
CA GLY A 915 2.23 -2.74 14.63
C GLY A 915 1.51 -2.26 13.35
N PRO A 916 0.55 -3.05 12.84
CA PRO A 916 -0.29 -2.64 11.72
C PRO A 916 -1.09 -1.36 12.02
N GLU A 917 -1.30 -0.56 10.99
CA GLU A 917 -2.17 0.62 10.99
C GLU A 917 -3.65 0.17 11.18
N LEU A 918 -4.33 0.71 12.20
CA LEU A 918 -5.64 0.26 12.68
C LEU A 918 -6.82 1.11 12.18
N THR A 919 -6.64 2.06 11.26
CA THR A 919 -7.79 2.66 10.54
C THR A 919 -8.49 1.59 9.72
N GLY A 920 -7.73 0.73 9.02
CA GLY A 920 -8.27 -0.36 8.21
C GLY A 920 -8.01 -1.78 8.74
N ASN A 921 -6.84 -2.07 9.31
CA ASN A 921 -6.45 -3.46 9.58
C ASN A 921 -6.95 -3.98 10.93
N GLY A 922 -7.24 -5.29 10.98
CA GLY A 922 -7.56 -6.00 12.23
C GLY A 922 -8.95 -5.75 12.83
N ARG A 923 -9.81 -4.99 12.12
CA ARG A 923 -11.12 -4.49 12.59
C ARG A 923 -12.29 -4.87 11.67
N GLY A 924 -12.13 -5.87 10.79
CA GLY A 924 -13.15 -6.22 9.79
C GLY A 924 -14.47 -6.71 10.38
N ALA A 925 -14.44 -7.27 11.59
CA ALA A 925 -15.62 -7.64 12.37
C ALA A 925 -15.33 -7.54 13.88
N PHE A 926 -16.38 -7.35 14.69
CA PHE A 926 -16.27 -7.21 16.15
C PHE A 926 -15.57 -8.39 16.85
N ASP A 927 -15.84 -9.63 16.42
CA ASP A 927 -15.21 -10.83 17.01
C ASP A 927 -13.72 -10.97 16.64
N GLN A 928 -13.34 -10.55 15.42
CA GLN A 928 -11.94 -10.48 15.01
C GLN A 928 -11.20 -9.42 15.83
N LEU A 929 -11.81 -8.24 16.03
CA LEU A 929 -11.27 -7.19 16.89
C LEU A 929 -11.06 -7.66 18.33
N LEU A 930 -12.07 -8.31 18.93
CA LEU A 930 -11.96 -8.92 20.26
C LEU A 930 -10.79 -9.90 20.34
N SER A 931 -10.64 -10.78 19.35
CA SER A 931 -9.57 -11.78 19.33
C SER A 931 -8.19 -11.14 19.15
N ASN A 932 -8.05 -10.15 18.26
CA ASN A 932 -6.77 -9.48 18.01
C ASN A 932 -6.30 -8.67 19.23
N VAL A 933 -7.25 -8.02 19.94
CA VAL A 933 -6.94 -7.19 21.11
C VAL A 933 -6.67 -8.02 22.36
N LEU A 934 -7.35 -9.16 22.52
CA LEU A 934 -7.25 -9.98 23.74
C LEU A 934 -6.33 -11.20 23.59
N ASP A 935 -6.17 -11.79 22.41
CA ASP A 935 -5.23 -12.89 22.15
C ASP A 935 -4.28 -12.52 20.98
N PRO A 936 -3.42 -11.51 21.16
CA PRO A 936 -2.53 -11.00 20.09
C PRO A 936 -1.48 -12.02 19.63
N SER A 937 -1.32 -13.13 20.34
CA SER A 937 -0.45 -14.26 19.99
C SER A 937 -1.18 -15.35 19.18
N LEU A 938 -2.49 -15.22 18.92
CA LEU A 938 -3.27 -16.21 18.15
C LEU A 938 -2.86 -16.30 16.68
N VAL A 939 -2.75 -15.15 16.01
CA VAL A 939 -2.27 -15.03 14.62
C VAL A 939 -1.26 -13.89 14.56
N ILE A 940 0.00 -14.22 14.29
CA ILE A 940 1.08 -13.24 14.13
C ILE A 940 1.51 -13.29 12.66
N GLY A 941 1.21 -12.23 11.92
CA GLY A 941 1.71 -12.08 10.54
C GLY A 941 3.25 -12.06 10.54
N ALA A 942 3.87 -12.70 9.54
CA ALA A 942 5.32 -12.92 9.50
C ALA A 942 6.16 -11.65 9.75
N SER A 943 5.74 -10.51 9.20
CA SER A 943 6.40 -9.21 9.32
C SER A 943 6.26 -8.55 10.70
N TYR A 944 5.36 -9.06 11.54
CA TYR A 944 5.11 -8.62 12.92
C TYR A 944 5.64 -9.63 13.95
N GLN A 945 6.40 -10.65 13.52
CA GLN A 945 7.10 -11.56 14.42
C GLN A 945 8.26 -10.83 15.12
N ALA A 946 8.19 -10.74 16.44
CA ALA A 946 9.25 -10.13 17.24
C ALA A 946 10.53 -10.96 17.15
N THR A 947 11.65 -10.30 16.88
CA THR A 947 12.98 -10.90 16.95
C THR A 947 13.68 -10.39 18.21
N LEU A 948 14.21 -11.31 19.01
CA LEU A 948 15.15 -11.01 20.09
C LEU A 948 16.57 -11.15 19.55
N VAL A 949 17.42 -10.20 19.93
CA VAL A 949 18.86 -10.20 19.62
C VAL A 949 19.63 -9.90 20.89
N GLU A 950 20.59 -10.76 21.21
CA GLU A 950 21.60 -10.53 22.24
C GLU A 950 22.90 -10.09 21.56
N THR A 951 23.52 -9.02 22.08
CA THR A 951 24.77 -8.47 21.54
C THR A 951 26.00 -8.98 22.28
N ASP A 952 27.17 -8.82 21.66
CA ASP A 952 28.47 -9.16 22.24
C ASP A 952 28.83 -8.36 23.50
N ASP A 953 28.27 -7.15 23.66
CA ASP A 953 28.35 -6.33 24.88
C ASP A 953 27.25 -6.63 25.93
N GLY A 954 26.44 -7.67 25.71
CA GLY A 954 25.43 -8.16 26.65
C GLY A 954 24.14 -7.33 26.72
N GLN A 955 23.85 -6.54 25.68
CA GLN A 955 22.56 -5.86 25.52
C GLN A 955 21.54 -6.80 24.85
N VAL A 956 20.29 -6.82 25.33
CA VAL A 956 19.18 -7.50 24.65
C VAL A 956 18.22 -6.51 24.02
N VAL A 957 18.08 -6.62 22.71
CA VAL A 957 17.15 -5.85 21.88
C VAL A 957 15.98 -6.74 21.48
N THR A 958 14.78 -6.17 21.42
CA THR A 958 13.58 -6.86 20.93
C THR A 958 12.82 -5.93 20.00
N GLY A 959 12.58 -6.36 18.77
CA GLY A 959 11.91 -5.55 17.76
C GLY A 959 11.53 -6.34 16.52
N LEU A 960 10.85 -5.66 15.59
CA LEU A 960 10.49 -6.19 14.28
C LEU A 960 11.63 -5.96 13.29
N VAL A 961 11.95 -6.96 12.47
CA VAL A 961 13.00 -6.82 11.44
C VAL A 961 12.45 -5.99 10.29
N ILE A 962 12.96 -4.78 10.10
CA ILE A 962 12.61 -3.90 8.96
C ILE A 962 13.65 -3.92 7.86
N GLU A 963 14.89 -4.30 8.17
CA GLU A 963 15.98 -4.54 7.23
C GLU A 963 16.86 -5.67 7.76
N ASP A 964 17.30 -6.59 6.89
CA ASP A 964 18.21 -7.68 7.21
C ASP A 964 19.21 -7.81 6.06
N SER A 965 20.51 -7.75 6.35
CA SER A 965 21.53 -7.68 5.31
C SER A 965 22.88 -8.21 5.79
N PRO A 966 23.81 -8.58 4.87
CA PRO A 966 25.16 -9.02 5.23
C PRO A 966 25.99 -8.01 6.04
N ASN A 967 25.60 -6.73 6.05
CA ASN A 967 26.35 -5.65 6.71
C ASN A 967 25.68 -5.12 7.99
N ARG A 968 24.36 -5.33 8.15
CA ARG A 968 23.56 -4.84 9.30
C ARG A 968 22.17 -5.48 9.37
N LEU A 969 21.67 -5.59 10.59
CA LEU A 969 20.29 -5.91 10.96
C LEU A 969 19.64 -4.64 11.53
N VAL A 970 18.47 -4.26 11.02
CA VAL A 970 17.72 -3.09 11.50
C VAL A 970 16.41 -3.55 12.13
N LEU A 971 16.27 -3.27 13.43
CA LEU A 971 15.11 -3.62 14.24
C LEU A 971 14.30 -2.36 14.57
N LYS A 972 12.99 -2.41 14.35
CA LYS A 972 12.04 -1.41 14.84
C LYS A 972 11.46 -1.87 16.18
N THR A 973 11.74 -1.12 17.24
CA THR A 973 11.32 -1.46 18.60
C THR A 973 10.00 -0.76 18.96
N GLN A 974 9.48 -1.03 20.15
CA GLN A 974 8.33 -0.31 20.71
C GLN A 974 8.59 1.21 20.74
N GLY A 975 7.57 2.04 20.46
CA GLY A 975 7.70 3.49 20.42
C GLY A 975 8.36 4.05 19.15
N ASP A 976 8.27 3.35 18.02
CA ASP A 976 8.78 3.71 16.69
C ASP A 976 10.31 3.79 16.53
N ALA A 977 11.08 3.64 17.62
CA ALA A 977 12.54 3.71 17.58
C ALA A 977 13.18 2.61 16.71
N VAL A 978 14.27 2.97 16.04
CA VAL A 978 15.01 2.09 15.12
C VAL A 978 16.41 1.84 15.66
N ILE A 979 16.78 0.57 15.80
CA ILE A 979 18.10 0.12 16.25
C ILE A 979 18.78 -0.62 15.11
N THR A 980 19.98 -0.19 14.75
CA THR A 980 20.83 -0.83 13.75
C THR A 980 21.97 -1.56 14.45
N LEU A 981 22.05 -2.87 14.27
CA LEU A 981 23.11 -3.74 14.78
C LEU A 981 23.95 -4.26 13.62
N ARG A 982 25.27 -4.26 13.74
CA ARG A 982 26.13 -4.95 12.77
C ARG A 982 26.24 -6.44 13.11
N PRO A 983 26.48 -7.35 12.15
CA PRO A 983 26.57 -8.78 12.43
C PRO A 983 27.70 -9.18 13.39
N ASP A 984 28.80 -8.43 13.45
CA ASP A 984 29.89 -8.64 14.42
C ASP A 984 29.46 -8.37 15.87
N GLN A 985 28.42 -7.57 16.07
CA GLN A 985 27.87 -7.24 17.38
C GLN A 985 26.81 -8.25 17.85
N ILE A 986 26.39 -9.22 17.03
CA ILE A 986 25.29 -10.14 17.34
C ILE A 986 25.86 -11.45 17.90
N LEU A 987 25.58 -11.71 19.18
CA LEU A 987 25.92 -12.97 19.83
C LEU A 987 24.88 -14.06 19.51
N GLU A 988 23.59 -13.72 19.61
CA GLU A 988 22.49 -14.64 19.29
C GLU A 988 21.26 -13.89 18.77
N ARG A 989 20.48 -14.56 17.90
CA ARG A 989 19.20 -14.08 17.35
C ARG A 989 18.16 -15.19 17.44
N ARG A 990 16.95 -14.87 17.94
CA ARG A 990 15.81 -15.80 18.02
C ARG A 990 14.51 -15.11 17.62
N VAL A 991 13.65 -15.80 16.86
CA VAL A 991 12.29 -15.34 16.56
C VAL A 991 11.36 -15.78 17.69
N SER A 992 10.54 -14.86 18.17
CA SER A 992 9.55 -15.10 19.23
C SER A 992 8.31 -15.79 18.67
N PRO A 993 7.81 -16.89 19.30
CA PRO A 993 6.50 -17.46 18.99
C PRO A 993 5.33 -16.60 19.52
N LEU A 994 5.62 -15.56 20.32
CA LEU A 994 4.65 -14.64 20.91
C LEU A 994 4.77 -13.24 20.33
N SER A 995 3.64 -12.52 20.30
CA SER A 995 3.57 -11.17 19.76
C SER A 995 4.38 -10.16 20.59
N LEU A 996 4.84 -9.09 19.93
CA LEU A 996 5.40 -7.91 20.61
C LEU A 996 4.33 -7.18 21.44
N MET A 997 3.06 -7.28 21.02
CA MET A 997 1.92 -6.73 21.72
C MET A 997 1.70 -7.45 23.07
N PRO A 998 1.55 -6.73 24.20
CA PRO A 998 1.32 -7.35 25.50
C PRO A 998 0.02 -8.16 25.58
N GLU A 999 0.08 -9.32 26.24
CA GLU A 999 -1.12 -10.05 26.69
C GLU A 999 -1.66 -9.46 28.01
N ASN A 1000 -2.92 -9.80 28.34
CA ASN A 1000 -3.63 -9.39 29.56
C ASN A 1000 -3.94 -7.88 29.66
N LEU A 1001 -4.22 -7.24 28.53
CA LEU A 1001 -4.69 -5.85 28.46
C LEU A 1001 -5.81 -5.55 29.48
N GLU A 1002 -6.80 -6.43 29.59
CA GLU A 1002 -7.94 -6.31 30.50
C GLU A 1002 -7.58 -6.27 32.00
N SER A 1003 -6.34 -6.64 32.36
CA SER A 1003 -5.82 -6.50 33.73
C SER A 1003 -5.15 -5.14 33.98
N SER A 1004 -4.86 -4.37 32.91
CA SER A 1004 -4.16 -3.08 32.95
C SER A 1004 -5.06 -1.86 32.72
N VAL A 1005 -6.34 -2.08 32.43
CA VAL A 1005 -7.38 -1.06 32.26
C VAL A 1005 -8.58 -1.44 33.12
N THR A 1006 -9.35 -0.44 33.55
CA THR A 1006 -10.64 -0.70 34.23
C THR A 1006 -11.69 -1.24 33.27
N GLU A 1007 -12.74 -1.88 33.81
CA GLU A 1007 -13.89 -2.33 33.00
C GLU A 1007 -14.53 -1.19 32.19
N GLN A 1008 -14.49 0.06 32.68
CA GLN A 1008 -14.99 1.23 31.95
C GLN A 1008 -14.05 1.64 30.82
N GLU A 1009 -12.75 1.78 31.10
CA GLU A 1009 -11.76 2.09 30.06
C GLU A 1009 -11.71 1.03 28.95
N LEU A 1010 -11.95 -0.24 29.28
CA LEU A 1010 -12.06 -1.31 28.27
C LEU A 1010 -13.29 -1.14 27.38
N ARG A 1011 -14.42 -0.66 27.93
CA ARG A 1011 -15.61 -0.31 27.14
C ARG A 1011 -15.35 0.91 26.27
N ASP A 1012 -14.77 1.95 26.83
CA ASP A 1012 -14.43 3.19 26.14
C ASP A 1012 -13.49 2.91 24.95
N LEU A 1013 -12.43 2.12 25.18
CA LEU A 1013 -11.49 1.68 24.14
C LEU A 1013 -12.21 0.91 23.01
N PHE A 1014 -13.07 -0.07 23.34
CA PHE A 1014 -13.80 -0.81 22.32
C PHE A 1014 -14.85 0.06 21.61
N ALA A 1015 -15.46 1.05 22.29
CA ALA A 1015 -16.39 2.00 21.68
C ALA A 1015 -15.69 2.86 20.61
N LEU A 1016 -14.43 3.24 20.80
CA LEU A 1016 -13.60 3.83 19.75
C LEU A 1016 -13.23 2.81 18.68
N LEU A 1017 -12.72 1.64 19.07
CA LEU A 1017 -12.20 0.64 18.13
C LEU A 1017 -13.28 -0.02 17.24
N VAL A 1018 -14.56 0.25 17.44
CA VAL A 1018 -15.63 -0.14 16.50
C VAL A 1018 -16.00 0.92 15.45
N LEU A 1019 -15.40 2.12 15.46
CA LEU A 1019 -15.71 3.20 14.50
C LEU A 1019 -14.78 3.18 13.27
N ASP A 1020 -15.33 3.15 12.06
CA ASP A 1020 -14.52 3.15 10.82
C ASP A 1020 -13.79 4.48 10.54
N GLY A 1021 -14.22 5.56 11.19
CA GLY A 1021 -13.61 6.90 11.15
C GLY A 1021 -13.39 7.51 12.55
N PRO A 1022 -12.88 8.76 12.62
CA PRO A 1022 -12.63 9.46 13.88
C PRO A 1022 -13.85 9.57 14.79
N ALA A 1023 -13.64 9.53 16.11
CA ALA A 1023 -14.74 9.58 17.10
C ALA A 1023 -15.52 10.90 17.13
N ASP A 1024 -14.91 11.97 16.61
CA ASP A 1024 -15.46 13.30 16.45
C ASP A 1024 -16.04 13.57 15.05
N ASP A 1025 -15.82 12.68 14.07
CA ASP A 1025 -16.45 12.77 12.76
C ASP A 1025 -17.89 12.19 12.82
N PRO A 1026 -18.93 13.02 12.57
CA PRO A 1026 -20.33 12.59 12.59
C PRO A 1026 -20.66 11.54 11.52
N ASN A 1027 -19.79 11.28 10.54
CA ASN A 1027 -19.98 10.27 9.50
C ASN A 1027 -19.44 8.87 9.88
N SER A 1028 -18.55 8.74 10.88
CA SER A 1028 -17.87 7.49 11.27
C SER A 1028 -18.82 6.37 11.66
N THR A 1029 -19.00 5.37 10.80
CA THR A 1029 -19.93 4.25 10.99
C THR A 1029 -19.34 3.14 11.87
N HIS A 1030 -20.14 2.11 12.16
CA HIS A 1030 -19.75 0.98 13.00
C HIS A 1030 -19.31 -0.22 12.15
N ILE A 1031 -18.20 -0.87 12.53
CA ILE A 1031 -17.73 -2.12 11.91
C ILE A 1031 -18.77 -3.25 12.04
N ALA A 1032 -18.70 -4.24 11.14
CA ALA A 1032 -19.68 -5.32 11.09
C ALA A 1032 -19.74 -6.12 12.41
N GLY A 1033 -20.96 -6.38 12.88
CA GLY A 1033 -21.23 -7.18 14.09
C GLY A 1033 -21.19 -6.39 15.41
N SER A 1034 -20.80 -5.11 15.44
CA SER A 1034 -20.74 -4.36 16.70
C SER A 1034 -22.10 -3.87 17.18
N LEU A 1035 -22.98 -3.41 16.28
CA LEU A 1035 -24.33 -2.93 16.66
C LEU A 1035 -25.21 -4.05 17.19
N GLU A 1036 -25.10 -5.24 16.62
CA GLU A 1036 -25.75 -6.48 17.07
C GLU A 1036 -25.32 -6.86 18.50
N SER A 1037 -24.10 -6.49 18.90
CA SER A 1037 -23.60 -6.69 20.28
C SER A 1037 -24.07 -5.61 21.27
N MET A 1038 -24.54 -4.46 20.78
CA MET A 1038 -24.97 -3.30 21.59
C MET A 1038 -26.49 -3.11 21.65
N ALA A 1039 -27.24 -3.77 20.77
CA ALA A 1039 -28.69 -3.66 20.65
C ALA A 1039 -29.43 -4.04 21.95
N GLY A 1040 -30.56 -3.36 22.20
CA GLY A 1040 -31.37 -3.58 23.39
C GLY A 1040 -32.16 -2.33 23.81
N ARG A 1041 -32.89 -2.46 24.90
CA ARG A 1041 -33.82 -1.42 25.40
C ARG A 1041 -33.57 -1.02 26.85
N SER A 1042 -34.02 0.19 27.21
CA SER A 1042 -33.89 0.72 28.57
C SER A 1042 -34.82 1.90 28.88
N HIS A 1043 -35.11 2.08 30.18
CA HIS A 1043 -35.56 3.35 30.79
C HIS A 1043 -34.46 4.03 31.66
N ASP A 1044 -33.31 3.39 31.91
CA ASP A 1044 -32.20 4.03 32.63
C ASP A 1044 -31.57 5.15 31.79
N PRO A 1045 -31.49 6.41 32.27
CA PRO A 1045 -31.01 7.54 31.47
C PRO A 1045 -29.60 7.40 30.90
N ARG A 1046 -28.68 6.72 31.61
CA ARG A 1046 -27.31 6.51 31.11
C ARG A 1046 -27.30 5.50 29.96
N ARG A 1047 -28.06 4.42 30.11
CA ARG A 1047 -28.25 3.44 29.02
C ARG A 1047 -29.01 4.03 27.85
N MET A 1048 -30.05 4.83 28.10
CA MET A 1048 -30.80 5.52 27.04
C MET A 1048 -29.89 6.44 26.22
N LYS A 1049 -29.04 7.24 26.89
CA LYS A 1049 -28.01 8.07 26.21
C LYS A 1049 -27.05 7.22 25.37
N ALA A 1050 -26.57 6.09 25.88
CA ALA A 1050 -25.63 5.23 25.15
C ALA A 1050 -26.25 4.51 23.93
N LEU A 1051 -27.50 4.05 24.06
CA LEU A 1051 -28.27 3.48 22.95
C LEU A 1051 -28.55 4.55 21.88
N LEU A 1052 -28.89 5.78 22.32
CA LEU A 1052 -29.11 6.93 21.47
C LEU A 1052 -27.83 7.40 20.75
N SER A 1053 -26.67 7.42 21.42
CA SER A 1053 -25.41 7.86 20.82
C SER A 1053 -24.91 7.00 19.66
N CYS A 1054 -25.45 5.78 19.51
CA CYS A 1054 -25.17 4.91 18.35
C CYS A 1054 -25.77 5.46 17.02
N VAL A 1055 -26.74 6.38 17.11
CA VAL A 1055 -27.37 7.05 15.95
C VAL A 1055 -27.32 8.58 16.05
N LEU A 1056 -27.34 9.14 17.25
CA LEU A 1056 -27.30 10.58 17.52
C LEU A 1056 -26.23 10.87 18.60
N PRO A 1057 -24.94 10.85 18.24
CA PRO A 1057 -23.85 11.16 19.16
C PRO A 1057 -24.05 12.52 19.84
N GLY A 1058 -23.85 12.58 21.17
CA GLY A 1058 -24.04 13.81 21.95
C GLY A 1058 -25.50 14.14 22.34
N PHE A 1059 -26.50 13.41 21.84
CA PHE A 1059 -27.90 13.58 22.23
C PHE A 1059 -28.27 12.75 23.47
N GLU A 1060 -29.26 13.22 24.20
CA GLU A 1060 -29.90 12.60 25.36
C GLU A 1060 -31.42 12.49 25.15
N CYS A 1061 -32.08 11.66 25.96
CA CYS A 1061 -33.54 11.55 25.99
C CYS A 1061 -34.03 11.66 27.44
N ASP A 1062 -34.90 12.64 27.71
CA ASP A 1062 -35.38 12.91 29.08
C ASP A 1062 -36.25 11.75 29.62
N LYS A 1063 -37.21 11.32 28.79
CA LYS A 1063 -38.20 10.28 29.07
C LYS A 1063 -38.72 9.73 27.74
N VAL A 1064 -39.14 8.47 27.76
CA VAL A 1064 -39.78 7.76 26.66
C VAL A 1064 -41.06 7.09 27.17
N GLY A 1065 -42.08 6.99 26.33
CA GLY A 1065 -43.36 6.35 26.65
C GLY A 1065 -43.32 4.83 26.56
N GLU A 1066 -44.24 4.25 25.79
CA GLU A 1066 -44.38 2.79 25.66
C GLU A 1066 -43.14 2.14 25.01
N GLY A 1067 -42.76 0.95 25.50
CA GLY A 1067 -41.81 0.07 24.82
C GLY A 1067 -40.32 0.35 25.04
N GLU A 1068 -39.97 1.21 26.01
CA GLU A 1068 -38.60 1.68 26.30
C GLU A 1068 -37.91 2.38 25.11
N LEU A 1069 -36.76 3.02 25.35
CA LEU A 1069 -35.88 3.46 24.25
C LEU A 1069 -35.08 2.23 23.80
N GLU A 1070 -35.24 1.80 22.56
CA GLU A 1070 -34.67 0.56 22.03
C GLU A 1070 -33.75 0.85 20.84
N LEU A 1071 -32.46 0.49 20.96
CA LEU A 1071 -31.55 0.42 19.81
C LEU A 1071 -31.80 -0.90 19.09
N LEU A 1072 -32.22 -0.78 17.84
CA LEU A 1072 -32.39 -1.87 16.88
C LEU A 1072 -31.18 -1.90 15.95
N ALA A 1073 -30.50 -3.05 15.87
CA ALA A 1073 -29.40 -3.25 14.92
C ALA A 1073 -29.88 -3.09 13.47
N GLU A 1074 -31.13 -3.45 13.17
CA GLU A 1074 -31.84 -3.14 11.93
C GLU A 1074 -33.32 -2.84 12.22
N SER A 1075 -33.88 -1.86 11.52
CA SER A 1075 -35.34 -1.62 11.45
C SER A 1075 -35.73 -1.30 10.01
N GLN A 1076 -36.61 -2.13 9.43
CA GLN A 1076 -37.22 -1.90 8.11
C GLN A 1076 -36.17 -1.65 6.99
N GLY A 1077 -35.12 -2.48 6.96
CA GLY A 1077 -34.03 -2.37 5.99
C GLY A 1077 -32.98 -1.28 6.28
N ARG A 1078 -33.17 -0.47 7.34
CA ARG A 1078 -32.17 0.51 7.80
C ARG A 1078 -31.41 -0.03 9.00
N ARG A 1079 -30.08 -0.16 8.88
CA ARG A 1079 -29.19 -0.53 9.99
C ARG A 1079 -29.05 0.63 10.98
N GLY A 1080 -29.02 0.32 12.28
CA GLY A 1080 -28.89 1.28 13.37
C GLY A 1080 -30.07 2.25 13.45
N ALA A 1081 -31.09 1.88 14.22
CA ALA A 1081 -32.26 2.73 14.46
C ALA A 1081 -32.63 2.72 15.94
N VAL A 1082 -32.91 3.89 16.52
CA VAL A 1082 -33.43 4.00 17.87
C VAL A 1082 -34.94 4.22 17.82
N ARG A 1083 -35.70 3.29 18.39
CA ARG A 1083 -37.14 3.44 18.57
C ARG A 1083 -37.42 4.19 19.87
N VAL A 1084 -38.27 5.20 19.77
CA VAL A 1084 -38.88 5.92 20.89
C VAL A 1084 -40.40 5.98 20.71
N HIS A 1085 -41.12 6.37 21.76
CA HIS A 1085 -42.58 6.53 21.76
C HIS A 1085 -42.95 7.78 22.57
N PRO A 1086 -43.93 8.60 22.14
CA PRO A 1086 -44.43 9.74 22.91
C PRO A 1086 -44.90 9.32 24.31
N ILE A 1087 -44.81 10.22 25.28
CA ILE A 1087 -45.03 9.92 26.71
C ILE A 1087 -46.53 9.85 27.01
N SER A 1088 -47.32 10.75 26.41
CA SER A 1088 -48.79 10.71 26.41
C SER A 1088 -49.33 11.39 25.14
N GLU A 1089 -50.64 11.33 24.91
CA GLU A 1089 -51.31 11.99 23.77
C GLU A 1089 -51.02 13.51 23.70
N GLU A 1090 -50.64 14.14 24.83
CA GLU A 1090 -50.29 15.56 24.93
C GLU A 1090 -48.80 15.83 25.25
N GLU A 1091 -47.97 14.81 25.56
CA GLU A 1091 -46.56 14.96 25.98
C GLU A 1091 -45.62 14.18 25.01
N PRO A 1092 -44.83 14.86 24.16
CA PRO A 1092 -43.93 14.21 23.22
C PRO A 1092 -42.73 13.55 23.89
N CYS A 1093 -42.12 12.56 23.23
CA CYS A 1093 -40.77 12.12 23.57
C CYS A 1093 -39.76 13.17 23.10
N ARG A 1094 -38.90 13.64 24.00
CA ARG A 1094 -37.89 14.67 23.73
C ARG A 1094 -36.50 14.05 23.67
N VAL A 1095 -35.89 14.14 22.49
CA VAL A 1095 -34.49 13.81 22.22
C VAL A 1095 -33.76 15.12 21.95
N PHE A 1096 -32.69 15.44 22.68
CA PHE A 1096 -32.04 16.75 22.60
C PHE A 1096 -30.53 16.66 22.78
N GLY A 1097 -29.77 17.57 22.19
CA GLY A 1097 -28.32 17.57 22.27
C GLY A 1097 -27.73 18.91 21.86
N ARG A 1098 -26.49 19.16 22.27
CA ARG A 1098 -25.69 20.26 21.72
C ARG A 1098 -24.83 19.74 20.60
N VAL A 1099 -24.87 20.43 19.46
CA VAL A 1099 -24.08 20.07 18.29
C VAL A 1099 -23.32 21.29 17.80
N PHE A 1100 -22.09 21.08 17.35
CA PHE A 1100 -21.35 22.09 16.61
C PHE A 1100 -21.78 22.04 15.15
N VAL A 1101 -22.33 23.14 14.64
CA VAL A 1101 -22.66 23.29 13.22
C VAL A 1101 -21.35 23.52 12.46
N PRO A 1102 -21.00 22.69 11.47
CA PRO A 1102 -19.79 22.88 10.65
C PRO A 1102 -19.69 24.29 10.04
N ALA A 1103 -18.48 24.70 9.69
CA ALA A 1103 -18.28 25.90 8.88
C ALA A 1103 -18.45 25.56 7.39
N GLY A 1104 -19.14 26.41 6.64
CA GLY A 1104 -19.36 26.28 5.20
C GLY A 1104 -20.30 27.35 4.67
N ASP A 1105 -20.34 27.53 3.35
CA ASP A 1105 -21.23 28.49 2.67
C ASP A 1105 -22.69 28.01 2.64
N SER A 1106 -22.91 26.70 2.71
CA SER A 1106 -24.21 26.03 2.87
C SER A 1106 -24.05 24.88 3.85
N VAL A 1107 -24.88 24.80 4.88
CA VAL A 1107 -24.82 23.76 5.92
C VAL A 1107 -26.22 23.25 6.24
N ALA A 1108 -26.50 22.00 5.89
CA ALA A 1108 -27.76 21.33 6.22
C ALA A 1108 -27.52 20.11 7.12
N TRP A 1109 -28.45 19.88 8.04
CA TRP A 1109 -28.50 18.71 8.91
C TRP A 1109 -29.61 17.78 8.44
N VAL A 1110 -29.24 16.55 8.08
CA VAL A 1110 -30.16 15.54 7.54
C VAL A 1110 -30.41 14.49 8.61
N LEU A 1111 -31.65 14.41 9.08
CA LEU A 1111 -32.14 13.43 10.06
C LEU A 1111 -33.02 12.38 9.37
N PRO A 1112 -32.56 11.12 9.28
CA PRO A 1112 -33.41 9.98 8.99
C PRO A 1112 -34.49 9.76 10.06
N VAL A 1113 -35.75 9.70 9.62
CA VAL A 1113 -36.88 9.39 10.50
C VAL A 1113 -37.78 8.33 9.87
N GLY A 1114 -38.35 7.47 10.69
CA GLY A 1114 -39.23 6.40 10.28
C GLY A 1114 -40.37 6.14 11.26
N ARG A 1115 -41.33 5.32 10.86
CA ARG A 1115 -42.58 5.04 11.58
C ARG A 1115 -42.82 3.54 11.71
N ASP A 1116 -43.68 3.11 12.64
CA ASP A 1116 -44.21 1.76 12.57
C ASP A 1116 -45.10 1.62 11.33
N MET A 1117 -44.99 0.53 10.57
CA MET A 1117 -45.79 0.35 9.35
C MET A 1117 -47.31 0.37 9.61
N ARG A 1118 -47.75 0.15 10.86
CA ARG A 1118 -49.16 0.18 11.31
C ARG A 1118 -49.66 1.55 11.76
N GLY A 1119 -48.79 2.54 11.90
CA GLY A 1119 -49.12 3.86 12.44
C GLY A 1119 -48.33 4.99 11.78
N ASP A 1120 -48.43 6.15 12.40
CA ASP A 1120 -47.81 7.43 12.06
C ASP A 1120 -47.44 8.16 13.35
N TRP A 1121 -46.78 9.31 13.25
CA TRP A 1121 -46.45 10.21 14.37
C TRP A 1121 -46.11 11.61 13.85
N GLU A 1122 -46.08 12.63 14.71
CA GLU A 1122 -45.70 14.00 14.30
C GLU A 1122 -44.29 14.37 14.80
N LEU A 1123 -43.41 14.72 13.86
CA LEU A 1123 -42.07 15.25 14.11
C LEU A 1123 -42.11 16.77 14.27
N GLU A 1124 -41.44 17.29 15.28
CA GLU A 1124 -41.09 18.71 15.39
C GLU A 1124 -39.58 18.84 15.74
N ILE A 1125 -38.82 19.60 14.95
CA ILE A 1125 -37.40 19.90 15.21
C ILE A 1125 -37.24 21.38 15.60
N LYS A 1126 -36.60 21.63 16.74
CA LYS A 1126 -36.23 22.96 17.23
C LYS A 1126 -34.72 23.13 17.28
N VAL A 1127 -34.26 24.34 17.01
CA VAL A 1127 -32.87 24.76 17.19
C VAL A 1127 -32.83 26.07 17.96
N ASP A 1128 -32.10 26.10 19.07
CA ASP A 1128 -32.10 27.18 20.08
C ASP A 1128 -33.54 27.63 20.47
N GLY A 1129 -34.45 26.66 20.57
CA GLY A 1129 -35.87 26.85 20.91
C GLY A 1129 -36.77 27.32 19.76
N ALA A 1130 -36.24 27.59 18.56
CA ALA A 1130 -37.03 27.95 17.38
C ALA A 1130 -37.39 26.70 16.55
N THR A 1131 -38.68 26.45 16.32
CA THR A 1131 -39.14 25.37 15.43
C THR A 1131 -38.74 25.67 13.98
N LEU A 1132 -37.89 24.83 13.40
CA LEU A 1132 -37.45 24.94 12.01
C LEU A 1132 -38.20 23.98 11.08
N GLU A 1133 -38.68 22.85 11.61
CA GLU A 1133 -39.37 21.82 10.84
C GLU A 1133 -40.48 21.18 11.68
N ARG A 1134 -41.65 20.91 11.08
CA ARG A 1134 -42.76 20.20 11.72
C ARG A 1134 -43.64 19.51 10.67
N ARG A 1135 -43.80 18.19 10.77
CA ARG A 1135 -44.59 17.38 9.83
C ARG A 1135 -45.01 16.02 10.41
N ALA A 1136 -46.10 15.47 9.90
CA ALA A 1136 -46.44 14.07 10.12
C ALA A 1136 -45.49 13.13 9.35
N ILE A 1137 -45.14 12.01 9.96
CA ILE A 1137 -44.36 10.91 9.36
C ILE A 1137 -45.32 9.73 9.16
N ASP A 1138 -46.08 9.79 8.08
CA ASP A 1138 -47.16 8.86 7.74
C ASP A 1138 -46.82 7.94 6.54
N GLN A 1139 -47.81 7.23 5.99
CA GLN A 1139 -47.61 6.36 4.84
C GLN A 1139 -47.31 7.11 3.53
N GLU A 1140 -47.72 8.37 3.37
CA GLU A 1140 -47.42 9.16 2.17
C GLU A 1140 -45.99 9.72 2.24
N VAL A 1141 -45.56 10.16 3.42
CA VAL A 1141 -44.22 10.72 3.69
C VAL A 1141 -43.14 9.63 3.82
N ALA A 1142 -43.50 8.47 4.41
CA ALA A 1142 -42.63 7.32 4.62
C ALA A 1142 -43.33 6.00 4.17
N PRO A 1143 -43.48 5.78 2.84
CA PRO A 1143 -44.22 4.63 2.30
C PRO A 1143 -43.51 3.29 2.54
N GLN A 1144 -42.17 3.29 2.54
CA GLN A 1144 -41.32 2.15 2.92
C GLN A 1144 -40.89 2.22 4.40
N GLY A 1145 -41.59 3.02 5.21
CA GLY A 1145 -41.36 3.14 6.65
C GLY A 1145 -40.29 4.16 7.07
N TRP A 1146 -39.41 4.59 6.15
CA TRP A 1146 -38.40 5.63 6.37
C TRP A 1146 -38.50 6.81 5.39
N THR A 1147 -38.00 7.97 5.82
CA THR A 1147 -37.76 9.18 5.01
C THR A 1147 -36.52 9.93 5.53
N GLU A 1148 -36.06 10.98 4.84
CA GLU A 1148 -35.01 11.89 5.33
C GLU A 1148 -35.57 13.31 5.48
N VAL A 1149 -35.30 13.93 6.62
CA VAL A 1149 -35.72 15.30 6.95
C VAL A 1149 -34.49 16.19 6.99
N THR A 1150 -34.43 17.18 6.09
CA THR A 1150 -33.32 18.11 5.95
C THR A 1150 -33.67 19.45 6.58
N VAL A 1151 -32.84 19.91 7.51
CA VAL A 1151 -32.94 21.23 8.16
C VAL A 1151 -31.76 22.10 7.74
N ASP A 1152 -32.03 23.26 7.14
CA ASP A 1152 -31.00 24.26 6.82
C ASP A 1152 -30.52 24.97 8.10
N LEU A 1153 -29.24 24.82 8.42
CA LEU A 1153 -28.56 25.42 9.57
C LEU A 1153 -27.42 26.37 9.15
N THR A 1154 -27.38 26.77 7.88
CA THR A 1154 -26.41 27.75 7.34
C THR A 1154 -26.31 29.03 8.18
N PRO A 1155 -27.40 29.62 8.72
CA PRO A 1155 -27.31 30.81 9.61
C PRO A 1155 -26.54 30.57 10.93
N MET A 1156 -26.36 29.31 11.32
CA MET A 1156 -25.67 28.86 12.53
C MET A 1156 -24.27 28.30 12.27
N ALA A 1157 -23.79 28.27 11.02
CA ALA A 1157 -22.48 27.72 10.65
C ALA A 1157 -21.33 28.22 11.54
N GLY A 1158 -20.48 27.29 11.99
CA GLY A 1158 -19.34 27.53 12.87
C GLY A 1158 -19.69 27.83 14.33
N LYS A 1159 -20.88 27.45 14.82
CA LYS A 1159 -21.34 27.68 16.20
C LYS A 1159 -21.88 26.39 16.84
N GLU A 1160 -21.81 26.32 18.16
CA GLU A 1160 -22.56 25.33 18.95
C GLU A 1160 -24.02 25.79 19.09
N VAL A 1161 -24.98 24.89 18.87
CA VAL A 1161 -26.42 25.12 19.01
C VAL A 1161 -27.09 23.97 19.78
N GLU A 1162 -28.21 24.24 20.42
CA GLU A 1162 -29.05 23.21 21.05
C GLU A 1162 -30.13 22.75 20.07
N VAL A 1163 -30.17 21.45 19.76
CA VAL A 1163 -31.16 20.83 18.87
C VAL A 1163 -32.10 19.95 19.68
N GLU A 1164 -33.40 20.09 19.46
CA GLU A 1164 -34.45 19.26 20.07
C GLU A 1164 -35.27 18.57 18.97
N ILE A 1165 -35.34 17.24 19.02
CA ILE A 1165 -36.25 16.40 18.25
C ILE A 1165 -37.41 16.03 19.17
N LEU A 1166 -38.62 16.49 18.85
CA LEU A 1166 -39.84 16.18 19.58
C LEU A 1166 -40.66 15.20 18.74
N CYS A 1167 -40.89 14.01 19.30
CA CYS A 1167 -41.74 12.98 18.71
C CYS A 1167 -43.11 13.06 19.39
N HIS A 1168 -44.04 13.76 18.76
CA HIS A 1168 -45.43 13.94 19.22
C HIS A 1168 -46.31 12.80 18.72
N ALA A 1169 -47.40 12.53 19.44
CA ALA A 1169 -48.45 11.64 18.94
C ALA A 1169 -49.34 12.36 17.91
N ASN A 1170 -49.85 11.62 16.92
CA ASN A 1170 -50.84 12.11 15.96
C ASN A 1170 -52.27 11.64 16.28
N ASN A 1171 -52.46 10.35 16.57
CA ASN A 1171 -53.76 9.73 16.85
C ASN A 1171 -53.74 8.65 17.97
N TRP A 1172 -52.61 8.47 18.64
CA TRP A 1172 -52.36 7.52 19.72
C TRP A 1172 -52.50 6.03 19.32
N SER A 1173 -52.14 5.69 18.07
CA SER A 1173 -52.13 4.30 17.57
C SER A 1173 -50.86 3.95 16.79
N TRP A 1174 -49.97 3.18 17.44
CA TRP A 1174 -48.67 2.74 16.89
C TRP A 1174 -47.68 3.89 16.60
N GLU A 1175 -47.67 4.90 17.47
CA GLU A 1175 -46.85 6.14 17.44
C GLU A 1175 -45.34 5.92 17.67
N PHE A 1176 -44.79 4.77 17.27
CA PHE A 1176 -43.37 4.48 17.43
C PHE A 1176 -42.57 5.26 16.40
N ALA A 1177 -41.82 6.25 16.88
CA ALA A 1177 -40.87 7.01 16.12
C ALA A 1177 -39.53 6.26 16.05
N PHE A 1178 -39.00 6.10 14.84
CA PHE A 1178 -37.69 5.51 14.60
C PHE A 1178 -36.73 6.63 14.16
N LEU A 1179 -35.71 6.88 14.95
CA LEU A 1179 -34.65 7.84 14.66
C LEU A 1179 -33.44 7.08 14.12
N GLY A 1180 -33.03 7.41 12.90
CA GLY A 1180 -31.80 6.89 12.30
C GLY A 1180 -30.65 7.89 12.45
N ARG A 1181 -29.47 7.53 11.93
CA ARG A 1181 -28.27 8.34 12.10
C ARG A 1181 -28.33 9.66 11.33
N ALA A 1182 -28.24 10.78 12.04
CA ALA A 1182 -28.16 12.10 11.42
C ALA A 1182 -26.78 12.37 10.82
N ARG A 1183 -26.73 13.17 9.75
CA ARG A 1183 -25.50 13.55 9.04
C ARG A 1183 -25.52 15.02 8.63
N TRP A 1184 -24.35 15.60 8.42
CA TRP A 1184 -24.23 16.94 7.84
C TRP A 1184 -24.07 16.87 6.33
N VAL A 1185 -24.55 17.90 5.63
CA VAL A 1185 -24.28 18.18 4.23
C VAL A 1185 -23.74 19.60 4.18
N VAL A 1186 -22.48 19.75 3.77
CA VAL A 1186 -21.76 21.02 3.74
C VAL A 1186 -21.28 21.28 2.33
N GLU A 1187 -21.56 22.46 1.79
CA GLU A 1187 -20.94 22.96 0.55
C GLU A 1187 -20.05 24.17 0.88
N GLY A 1188 -18.83 24.20 0.33
CA GLY A 1188 -17.93 25.36 0.42
C GLY A 1188 -17.00 25.38 1.64
N SER A 1189 -16.15 24.37 1.80
CA SER A 1189 -14.90 24.45 2.58
C SER A 1189 -13.77 23.77 1.82
N GLU A 1190 -12.58 24.40 1.77
CA GLU A 1190 -11.34 23.84 1.20
C GLU A 1190 -10.80 22.65 2.02
#